data_AF-A0A1F2WQ82-F1
#
_entry.id   AF-A0A1F2WQ82-F1
#
_cell.length_a   1.000
_cell.length_b   1.000
_cell.length_c   1.000
_cell.angle_alpha   90.00
_cell.angle_beta   90.00
_cell.angle_gamma   90.00
#
_symmetry.space_group_name_H-M   'P 1'
#
loop_
_entity.id
_entity.type
_entity.pdbx_description
1 polymer ?
#
loop_
_entity_poly.entity_id
_entity_poly.type
_entity_poly.pdbx_seq_one_letter_code
_entity_poly.pdbx_strand_id
1 'polypeptide(L)'
;MAGVYFRGLWGHDYHNIIHTYYTGISFSQVSDDQKIRVLCRDNQVREYTLREYLYRLQEEPDTWPQQGLKVLAVAARTYTLSCIARGKHAGSGYDICPSGSCCQAFNEQINPANHPNTVAAINATAGEIITYGGQPIIAAYSSCCGGYTAGCDEAWGGNPVAYLSPVPDDACASDKNRNWSVTIAWDQFEAKLDANSATAVGTLYGFAIVSRGPSGRVLKIRVDGSSGSKTVSGNTFASVVGLETNLFDVAQPNFDEYLLIQNPGDTEANCTLTYMLPGGNNTSESCTVGAHSRYTIFMNEHVPDSEVSIKVESDQPVVSERAMYFKFQGGSRNDGHACMGVRDPNKKWYFAEGYTGGDFETFILVQNPNDAWANLSASYLGNGGEADTFQYSLAPKSRMTIWMDREPGLDDGEFSTQLDCDQPVIAERAMYFSDGQGRAGGTASQGTQQMSTTWFFAEGYTAESFDTWVLLGNPGDNPVPATLTFMLPDTSTKELKVEVPARSRVTVHADDIPGLEQTEFSSSVESETPIVAERAMYFNYHQKDGGHDVMGINQLSDKWYFAEGYSAGDFDTYILLQNPNASDTTASLTYMLGNGATIRQDMVIGAHSRYTVYVDAVPGMEQTEFSTAIQSAAPIVAERAMYFNYRDRTGGSCAEAASSPATVWYFAEGYTGY
;
A
#
# COMPACT_ATOMS: atom_id res chain seq x y z
N MET A 1 -23.43 13.37 -23.22
CA MET A 1 -22.46 14.26 -23.90
C MET A 1 -22.08 15.46 -23.02
N ALA A 2 -21.43 15.24 -21.86
CA ALA A 2 -21.21 16.25 -20.83
C ALA A 2 -20.40 17.46 -21.32
N GLY A 3 -19.29 17.24 -22.01
CA GLY A 3 -18.49 18.34 -22.56
C GLY A 3 -19.27 19.20 -23.57
N VAL A 4 -20.13 18.58 -24.39
CA VAL A 4 -21.05 19.31 -25.30
C VAL A 4 -22.06 20.15 -24.52
N TYR A 5 -22.64 19.61 -23.44
CA TYR A 5 -23.57 20.33 -22.57
C TYR A 5 -22.93 21.57 -21.96
N PHE A 6 -21.76 21.42 -21.32
CA PHE A 6 -21.09 22.54 -20.65
C PHE A 6 -20.58 23.59 -21.64
N ARG A 7 -20.05 23.20 -22.80
CA ARG A 7 -19.68 24.16 -23.86
C ARG A 7 -20.90 24.89 -24.42
N GLY A 8 -22.04 24.21 -24.53
CA GLY A 8 -23.31 24.83 -24.88
C GLY A 8 -23.75 25.88 -23.85
N LEU A 9 -23.57 25.61 -22.55
CA LEU A 9 -23.81 26.59 -21.49
C LEU A 9 -22.82 27.76 -21.53
N TRP A 10 -21.58 27.53 -21.94
CA TRP A 10 -20.56 28.57 -22.15
C TRP A 10 -20.79 29.39 -23.43
N GLY A 11 -21.83 29.07 -24.21
CA GLY A 11 -22.19 29.82 -25.41
C GLY A 11 -21.36 29.49 -26.64
N HIS A 12 -20.63 28.37 -26.65
CA HIS A 12 -19.89 27.94 -27.83
C HIS A 12 -20.86 27.57 -28.97
N ASP A 13 -20.51 27.95 -30.19
CA ASP A 13 -21.26 27.55 -31.38
C ASP A 13 -21.11 26.05 -31.68
N TYR A 14 -22.19 25.40 -32.12
CA TYR A 14 -22.23 23.96 -32.36
C TYR A 14 -21.19 23.46 -33.38
N HIS A 15 -20.81 24.24 -34.40
CA HIS A 15 -19.73 23.85 -35.32
C HIS A 15 -18.38 23.79 -34.60
N ASN A 16 -18.10 24.77 -33.72
CA ASN A 16 -16.88 24.78 -32.93
C ASN A 16 -16.86 23.63 -31.91
N ILE A 17 -18.00 23.31 -31.31
CA ILE A 17 -18.12 22.15 -30.42
C ILE A 17 -17.85 20.86 -31.19
N ILE A 18 -18.41 20.69 -32.39
CA ILE A 18 -18.15 19.51 -33.24
C ILE A 18 -16.66 19.40 -33.60
N HIS A 19 -16.03 20.50 -34.01
CA HIS A 19 -14.59 20.54 -34.32
C HIS A 19 -13.68 20.25 -33.12
N THR A 20 -14.19 20.43 -31.89
CA THR A 20 -13.46 20.05 -30.67
C THR A 20 -13.32 18.53 -30.58
N TYR A 21 -14.36 17.78 -30.93
CA TYR A 21 -14.42 16.33 -30.71
C TYR A 21 -14.12 15.48 -31.95
N TYR A 22 -14.30 16.03 -33.15
CA TYR A 22 -14.03 15.34 -34.41
C TYR A 22 -12.97 16.09 -35.22
N THR A 23 -11.84 15.43 -35.45
CA THR A 23 -10.65 16.03 -36.06
C THR A 23 -10.62 15.87 -37.57
N GLY A 24 -10.17 16.91 -38.30
CA GLY A 24 -10.01 16.84 -39.77
C GLY A 24 -11.31 16.65 -40.56
N ILE A 25 -12.46 16.93 -39.96
CA ILE A 25 -13.78 16.78 -40.59
C ILE A 25 -14.16 17.96 -41.47
N SER A 26 -15.19 17.77 -42.28
CA SER A 26 -15.91 18.80 -43.02
C SER A 26 -17.42 18.64 -42.81
N PHE A 27 -18.21 19.65 -43.19
CA PHE A 27 -19.67 19.56 -43.19
C PHE A 27 -20.21 19.35 -44.59
N SER A 28 -21.33 18.65 -44.71
CA SER A 28 -22.03 18.41 -45.97
C SER A 28 -23.53 18.39 -45.75
N GLN A 29 -24.30 18.31 -46.85
CA GLN A 29 -25.76 18.39 -46.83
C GLN A 29 -26.38 17.14 -47.45
N VAL A 30 -27.47 16.67 -46.85
CA VAL A 30 -28.31 15.55 -47.32
C VAL A 30 -29.79 15.90 -47.23
N SER A 31 -30.65 15.08 -47.83
CA SER A 31 -32.09 15.22 -47.66
C SER A 31 -32.55 14.58 -46.35
N ASP A 32 -33.14 15.40 -45.49
CA ASP A 32 -33.84 14.96 -44.27
C ASP A 32 -35.12 14.15 -44.55
N ASP A 33 -35.65 14.23 -45.77
CA ASP A 33 -36.84 13.51 -46.22
C ASP A 33 -36.51 12.09 -46.70
N GLN A 34 -35.22 11.72 -46.74
CA GLN A 34 -34.83 10.35 -47.03
C GLN A 34 -35.45 9.41 -46.01
N LYS A 35 -36.08 8.36 -46.52
CA LYS A 35 -36.68 7.29 -45.74
C LYS A 35 -35.61 6.34 -45.23
N ILE A 36 -35.74 5.95 -43.97
CA ILE A 36 -34.91 4.96 -43.29
C ILE A 36 -35.79 3.92 -42.59
N ARG A 37 -35.30 2.70 -42.46
CA ARG A 37 -35.97 1.59 -41.79
C ARG A 37 -35.46 1.50 -40.34
N VAL A 38 -36.32 1.77 -39.38
CA VAL A 38 -35.98 1.81 -37.96
C VAL A 38 -36.62 0.60 -37.27
N LEU A 39 -35.83 -0.17 -36.53
CA LEU A 39 -36.38 -1.12 -35.57
C LEU A 39 -36.91 -0.36 -34.36
N CYS A 40 -38.20 -0.52 -34.05
CA CYS A 40 -38.86 0.10 -32.90
C CYS A 40 -38.78 -0.79 -31.65
N ARG A 41 -39.14 -0.23 -30.48
CA ARG A 41 -39.06 -0.96 -29.19
C ARG A 41 -40.00 -2.15 -29.09
N ASP A 42 -41.08 -2.13 -29.86
CA ASP A 42 -42.00 -3.26 -30.03
C ASP A 42 -41.51 -4.32 -31.05
N ASN A 43 -40.23 -4.27 -31.43
CA ASN A 43 -39.57 -5.15 -32.39
C ASN A 43 -40.16 -5.11 -33.81
N GLN A 44 -40.94 -4.08 -34.15
CA GLN A 44 -41.42 -3.87 -35.51
C GLN A 44 -40.49 -2.95 -36.28
N VAL A 45 -40.26 -3.25 -37.56
CA VAL A 45 -39.54 -2.34 -38.46
C VAL A 45 -40.54 -1.36 -39.06
N ARG A 46 -40.29 -0.06 -38.87
CA ARG A 46 -41.10 1.02 -39.43
C ARG A 46 -40.24 1.95 -40.28
N GLU A 47 -40.86 2.58 -41.26
CA GLU A 47 -40.21 3.57 -42.10
C GLU A 47 -40.46 4.97 -41.53
N TYR A 48 -39.38 5.74 -41.36
CA TYR A 48 -39.43 7.14 -40.97
C TYR A 48 -38.63 7.95 -41.99
N THR A 49 -39.01 9.20 -42.22
CA THR A 49 -38.01 10.16 -42.72
C THR A 49 -36.90 10.33 -41.68
N LEU A 50 -35.68 10.64 -42.13
CA LEU A 50 -34.57 10.89 -41.23
C LEU A 50 -34.91 11.97 -40.19
N ARG A 51 -35.65 13.00 -40.61
CA ARG A 51 -36.18 14.04 -39.71
C ARG A 51 -37.12 13.50 -38.63
N GLU A 52 -38.12 12.69 -39.00
CA GLU A 52 -39.07 12.13 -38.04
C GLU A 52 -38.42 11.17 -37.05
N TYR A 53 -37.38 10.46 -37.49
CA TYR A 53 -36.54 9.64 -36.62
C TYR A 53 -35.80 10.52 -35.59
N LEU A 54 -35.14 11.58 -36.04
CA LEU A 54 -34.38 12.48 -35.17
C LEU A 54 -35.26 13.15 -34.10
N TYR A 55 -36.51 13.50 -34.41
CA TYR A 55 -37.45 14.06 -33.42
C TYR A 55 -37.78 13.12 -32.24
N ARG A 56 -37.43 11.84 -32.34
CA ARG A 56 -37.78 10.77 -31.39
C ARG A 56 -36.55 10.12 -30.75
N LEU A 57 -35.40 10.78 -30.84
CA LEU A 57 -34.24 10.40 -30.06
C LEU A 57 -34.51 10.63 -28.58
N GLN A 58 -34.04 9.69 -27.75
CA GLN A 58 -34.08 9.74 -26.30
C GLN A 58 -32.65 9.77 -25.74
N GLU A 59 -31.78 10.54 -26.37
CA GLU A 59 -30.36 10.67 -25.98
C GLU A 59 -30.17 11.72 -24.89
N GLU A 60 -30.72 12.92 -25.10
CA GLU A 60 -30.56 14.05 -24.19
C GLU A 60 -31.92 14.76 -23.97
N PRO A 61 -32.16 15.37 -22.80
CA PRO A 61 -33.44 16.00 -22.48
C PRO A 61 -33.65 17.32 -23.26
N ASP A 62 -34.92 17.67 -23.51
CA ASP A 62 -35.32 18.89 -24.24
C ASP A 62 -34.88 20.20 -23.54
N THR A 63 -34.46 20.12 -22.28
CA THR A 63 -33.97 21.25 -21.49
C THR A 63 -32.50 21.58 -21.74
N TRP A 64 -31.80 20.81 -22.60
CA TRP A 64 -30.41 21.07 -22.93
C TRP A 64 -30.19 22.41 -23.66
N PRO A 65 -29.00 23.01 -23.54
CA PRO A 65 -28.64 24.20 -24.30
C PRO A 65 -28.81 23.98 -25.79
N GLN A 66 -29.36 24.99 -26.49
CA GLN A 66 -29.71 24.85 -27.90
C GLN A 66 -28.51 24.46 -28.79
N GLN A 67 -27.31 24.96 -28.47
CA GLN A 67 -26.10 24.58 -29.20
C GLN A 67 -25.76 23.10 -28.99
N GLY A 68 -25.94 22.55 -27.79
CA GLY A 68 -25.76 21.12 -27.52
C GLY A 68 -26.78 20.24 -28.26
N LEU A 69 -28.05 20.65 -28.31
CA LEU A 69 -29.08 19.95 -29.08
C LEU A 69 -28.79 19.96 -30.59
N LYS A 70 -28.20 21.04 -31.12
CA LYS A 70 -27.74 21.09 -32.52
C LYS A 70 -26.58 20.14 -32.79
N VAL A 71 -25.60 20.05 -31.88
CA VAL A 71 -24.51 19.06 -31.97
C VAL A 71 -25.07 17.65 -32.00
N LEU A 72 -26.00 17.32 -31.09
CA LEU A 72 -26.66 16.02 -31.05
C LEU A 72 -27.40 15.74 -32.38
N ALA A 73 -28.16 16.69 -32.91
CA ALA A 73 -28.89 16.51 -34.16
C ALA A 73 -27.96 16.17 -35.34
N VAL A 74 -26.88 16.94 -35.51
CA VAL A 74 -25.90 16.74 -36.59
C VAL A 74 -25.13 15.43 -36.41
N ALA A 75 -24.66 15.12 -35.20
CA ALA A 75 -23.95 13.87 -34.91
C ALA A 75 -24.87 12.64 -35.09
N ALA A 76 -26.10 12.68 -34.58
CA ALA A 76 -27.03 11.58 -34.68
C ALA A 76 -27.48 11.31 -36.12
N ARG A 77 -27.73 12.37 -36.90
CA ARG A 77 -28.00 12.28 -38.34
C ARG A 77 -26.84 11.60 -39.08
N THR A 78 -25.63 12.08 -38.82
CA THR A 78 -24.40 11.55 -39.42
C THR A 78 -24.19 10.07 -39.07
N TYR A 79 -24.33 9.71 -37.80
CA TYR A 79 -24.14 8.33 -37.35
C TYR A 79 -25.19 7.37 -37.94
N THR A 80 -26.44 7.83 -38.11
CA THR A 80 -27.49 7.05 -38.79
C THR A 80 -27.10 6.73 -40.23
N LEU A 81 -26.64 7.72 -40.98
CA LEU A 81 -26.16 7.53 -42.36
C LEU A 81 -24.89 6.68 -42.41
N SER A 82 -23.99 6.81 -41.44
CA SER A 82 -22.82 5.96 -41.31
C SER A 82 -23.19 4.50 -41.05
N CYS A 83 -24.24 4.21 -40.28
CA CYS A 83 -24.75 2.85 -40.08
C CYS A 83 -25.28 2.25 -41.38
N ILE A 84 -26.02 3.05 -42.16
CA ILE A 84 -26.54 2.66 -43.48
C ILE A 84 -25.39 2.40 -44.46
N ALA A 85 -24.46 3.35 -44.58
CA ALA A 85 -23.33 3.26 -45.50
C ALA A 85 -22.41 2.05 -45.21
N ARG A 86 -22.23 1.70 -43.93
CA ARG A 86 -21.46 0.54 -43.50
C ARG A 86 -22.26 -0.77 -43.50
N GLY A 87 -23.56 -0.72 -43.83
CA GLY A 87 -24.44 -1.89 -43.84
C GLY A 87 -24.57 -2.57 -42.46
N LYS A 88 -24.46 -1.81 -41.36
CA LYS A 88 -24.35 -2.34 -39.98
C LYS A 88 -25.45 -3.34 -39.62
N HIS A 89 -26.66 -3.12 -40.14
CA HIS A 89 -27.84 -3.98 -39.91
C HIS A 89 -28.45 -4.52 -41.21
N ALA A 90 -27.72 -4.48 -42.32
CA ALA A 90 -28.23 -4.89 -43.64
C ALA A 90 -28.78 -6.32 -43.64
N GLY A 91 -28.15 -7.23 -42.89
CA GLY A 91 -28.60 -8.63 -42.73
C GLY A 91 -29.89 -8.80 -41.92
N SER A 92 -30.28 -7.81 -41.13
CA SER A 92 -31.47 -7.84 -40.26
C SER A 92 -32.67 -7.10 -40.86
N GLY A 93 -32.53 -6.50 -42.05
CA GLY A 93 -33.64 -5.86 -42.78
C GLY A 93 -33.99 -4.44 -42.31
N TYR A 94 -33.22 -3.85 -41.39
CA TYR A 94 -33.38 -2.46 -40.92
C TYR A 94 -32.04 -1.72 -40.99
N ASP A 95 -32.09 -0.39 -40.83
CA ASP A 95 -30.95 0.51 -40.97
C ASP A 95 -30.36 0.92 -39.61
N ILE A 96 -31.22 1.10 -38.60
CA ILE A 96 -30.85 1.50 -37.24
C ILE A 96 -31.81 0.87 -36.20
N CYS A 97 -31.33 0.67 -34.97
CA CYS A 97 -32.09 0.09 -33.87
C CYS A 97 -32.21 1.03 -32.67
N PRO A 98 -33.12 0.78 -31.70
CA PRO A 98 -33.47 1.73 -30.65
C PRO A 98 -32.59 1.61 -29.40
N SER A 99 -31.61 0.72 -29.42
CA SER A 99 -30.70 0.48 -28.30
C SER A 99 -29.56 1.47 -28.31
N GLY A 100 -29.39 2.24 -27.24
CA GLY A 100 -28.22 3.13 -27.06
C GLY A 100 -26.88 2.39 -26.94
N SER A 101 -26.89 1.12 -26.53
CA SER A 101 -25.65 0.31 -26.47
C SER A 101 -25.26 -0.26 -27.85
N CYS A 102 -26.20 -0.32 -28.78
CA CYS A 102 -25.93 -0.79 -30.15
C CYS A 102 -25.80 0.39 -31.12
N CYS A 103 -26.81 1.25 -31.18
CA CYS A 103 -26.87 2.41 -32.07
C CYS A 103 -27.13 3.69 -31.27
N GLN A 104 -28.40 4.06 -31.11
CA GLN A 104 -28.84 5.31 -30.48
C GLN A 104 -30.16 5.03 -29.76
N ALA A 105 -30.36 5.67 -28.62
CA ALA A 105 -31.61 5.61 -27.87
C ALA A 105 -32.72 6.26 -28.70
N PHE A 106 -33.67 5.45 -29.14
CA PHE A 106 -34.85 5.90 -29.90
C PHE A 106 -36.13 5.40 -29.23
N ASN A 107 -37.18 6.21 -29.23
CA ASN A 107 -38.49 5.84 -28.74
C ASN A 107 -39.59 6.34 -29.69
N GLU A 108 -40.21 5.42 -30.42
CA GLU A 108 -41.27 5.73 -31.39
C GLU A 108 -42.48 6.46 -30.78
N GLN A 109 -42.69 6.32 -29.47
CA GLN A 109 -43.82 6.91 -28.74
C GLN A 109 -43.59 8.38 -28.34
N ILE A 110 -42.38 8.91 -28.51
CA ILE A 110 -42.12 10.33 -28.25
C ILE A 110 -43.00 11.17 -29.19
N ASN A 111 -43.79 12.06 -28.59
CA ASN A 111 -44.56 13.07 -29.30
C ASN A 111 -43.69 14.33 -29.47
N PRO A 112 -43.23 14.68 -30.69
CA PRO A 112 -42.35 15.82 -30.91
C PRO A 112 -42.91 17.16 -30.40
N ALA A 113 -44.24 17.29 -30.29
CA ALA A 113 -44.87 18.49 -29.75
C ALA A 113 -44.49 18.78 -28.29
N ASN A 114 -44.08 17.75 -27.53
CA ASN A 114 -43.62 17.88 -26.15
C ASN A 114 -42.11 18.21 -26.05
N HIS A 115 -41.40 18.28 -27.18
CA HIS A 115 -39.95 18.51 -27.24
C HIS A 115 -39.61 19.65 -28.22
N PRO A 116 -40.14 20.87 -27.99
CA PRO A 116 -40.01 21.98 -28.93
C PRO A 116 -38.56 22.44 -29.15
N ASN A 117 -37.67 22.35 -28.16
CA ASN A 117 -36.28 22.78 -28.32
C ASN A 117 -35.49 21.80 -29.19
N THR A 118 -35.68 20.50 -28.97
CA THR A 118 -35.12 19.43 -29.81
C THR A 118 -35.60 19.55 -31.25
N VAL A 119 -36.91 19.76 -31.46
CA VAL A 119 -37.48 19.99 -32.80
C VAL A 119 -36.86 21.23 -33.45
N ALA A 120 -36.72 22.33 -32.70
CA ALA A 120 -36.09 23.56 -33.21
C ALA A 120 -34.62 23.35 -33.58
N ALA A 121 -33.85 22.57 -32.82
CA ALA A 121 -32.45 22.27 -33.09
C ALA A 121 -32.28 21.41 -34.35
N ILE A 122 -33.13 20.40 -34.51
CA ILE A 122 -33.14 19.53 -35.70
C ILE A 122 -33.50 20.32 -36.95
N ASN A 123 -34.49 21.21 -36.87
CA ASN A 123 -34.88 22.07 -37.99
C ASN A 123 -33.80 23.09 -38.34
N ALA A 124 -33.14 23.67 -37.33
CA ALA A 124 -32.06 24.63 -37.54
C ALA A 124 -30.80 24.00 -38.16
N THR A 125 -30.65 22.68 -38.08
CA THR A 125 -29.53 21.90 -38.64
C THR A 125 -30.00 20.95 -39.74
N ALA A 126 -31.14 21.24 -40.36
CA ALA A 126 -31.76 20.38 -41.35
C ALA A 126 -30.77 20.00 -42.46
N GLY A 127 -30.64 18.69 -42.72
CA GLY A 127 -29.77 18.15 -43.75
C GLY A 127 -28.27 18.16 -43.43
N GLU A 128 -27.79 18.81 -42.37
CA GLU A 128 -26.36 18.92 -42.11
C GLU A 128 -25.76 17.65 -41.48
N ILE A 129 -24.62 17.22 -42.02
CA ILE A 129 -23.87 16.03 -41.59
C ILE A 129 -22.36 16.32 -41.52
N ILE A 130 -21.65 15.49 -40.75
CA ILE A 130 -20.19 15.53 -40.59
C ILE A 130 -19.56 14.50 -41.53
N THR A 131 -18.59 14.91 -42.33
CA THR A 131 -17.92 14.05 -43.32
C THR A 131 -16.41 14.04 -43.17
N TYR A 132 -15.79 12.96 -43.60
CA TYR A 132 -14.36 12.82 -43.78
C TYR A 132 -14.11 12.13 -45.13
N GLY A 133 -13.33 12.76 -46.01
CA GLY A 133 -13.17 12.28 -47.39
C GLY A 133 -14.49 12.22 -48.17
N GLY A 134 -15.44 13.11 -47.85
CA GLY A 134 -16.77 13.16 -48.48
C GLY A 134 -17.76 12.07 -48.05
N GLN A 135 -17.38 11.18 -47.12
CA GLN A 135 -18.26 10.14 -46.57
C GLN A 135 -18.71 10.50 -45.14
N PRO A 136 -19.94 10.14 -44.72
CA PRO A 136 -20.38 10.32 -43.33
C PRO A 136 -19.45 9.62 -42.34
N ILE A 137 -18.98 10.35 -41.32
CA ILE A 137 -18.11 9.77 -40.28
C ILE A 137 -18.90 8.84 -39.34
N ILE A 138 -18.20 7.99 -38.59
CA ILE A 138 -18.76 7.38 -37.39
C ILE A 138 -18.84 8.46 -36.31
N ALA A 139 -19.91 9.27 -36.32
CA ALA A 139 -20.13 10.34 -35.34
C ALA A 139 -20.59 9.77 -33.99
N ALA A 140 -19.72 9.01 -33.33
CA ALA A 140 -19.98 8.41 -32.03
C ALA A 140 -19.86 9.44 -30.91
N TYR A 141 -20.71 9.29 -29.90
CA TYR A 141 -20.75 10.15 -28.73
C TYR A 141 -21.03 9.32 -27.47
N SER A 142 -20.70 9.86 -26.30
CA SER A 142 -20.86 9.20 -25.00
C SER A 142 -21.40 10.17 -23.94
N SER A 143 -21.77 9.63 -22.78
CA SER A 143 -22.25 10.42 -21.64
C SER A 143 -21.17 11.38 -21.13
N CYS A 144 -20.07 10.87 -20.58
CA CYS A 144 -18.91 11.61 -20.10
C CYS A 144 -17.62 10.90 -20.56
N CYS A 145 -16.56 11.65 -20.89
CA CYS A 145 -15.32 11.07 -21.42
C CYS A 145 -14.26 10.81 -20.33
N GLY A 146 -14.38 11.43 -19.15
CA GLY A 146 -13.42 11.32 -18.05
C GLY A 146 -12.30 12.36 -18.07
N GLY A 147 -12.32 13.31 -19.01
CA GLY A 147 -11.30 14.35 -19.21
C GLY A 147 -10.56 14.23 -20.54
N TYR A 148 -10.74 13.11 -21.25
CA TYR A 148 -10.15 12.84 -22.55
C TYR A 148 -11.09 11.94 -23.37
N THR A 149 -11.36 12.27 -24.64
CA THR A 149 -12.11 11.36 -25.51
C THR A 149 -11.27 10.16 -25.92
N ALA A 150 -11.93 9.07 -26.32
CA ALA A 150 -11.26 7.88 -26.81
C ALA A 150 -11.15 7.88 -28.34
N GLY A 151 -10.05 7.35 -28.85
CA GLY A 151 -9.97 6.90 -30.24
C GLY A 151 -10.82 5.66 -30.48
N CYS A 152 -11.12 5.34 -31.74
CA CYS A 152 -11.91 4.15 -32.06
C CYS A 152 -11.18 2.84 -31.67
N ASP A 153 -9.86 2.84 -31.74
CA ASP A 153 -8.97 1.77 -31.32
C ASP A 153 -8.98 1.58 -29.79
N GLU A 154 -9.10 2.65 -29.01
CA GLU A 154 -9.23 2.58 -27.55
C GLU A 154 -10.65 2.18 -27.11
N ALA A 155 -11.67 2.60 -27.85
CA ALA A 155 -13.08 2.37 -27.50
C ALA A 155 -13.59 1.00 -27.97
N TRP A 156 -13.28 0.58 -29.20
CA TRP A 156 -13.81 -0.63 -29.83
C TRP A 156 -12.75 -1.55 -30.43
N GLY A 157 -11.47 -1.14 -30.41
CA GLY A 157 -10.39 -1.82 -31.11
C GLY A 157 -10.35 -1.51 -32.61
N GLY A 158 -9.49 -2.22 -33.34
CA GLY A 158 -9.29 -2.02 -34.78
C GLY A 158 -8.27 -0.93 -35.11
N ASN A 159 -8.27 -0.48 -36.36
CA ASN A 159 -7.32 0.53 -36.83
C ASN A 159 -7.82 1.94 -36.49
N PRO A 160 -6.93 2.83 -36.01
CA PRO A 160 -7.30 4.22 -35.72
C PRO A 160 -7.78 4.95 -36.98
N VAL A 161 -8.77 5.82 -36.82
CA VAL A 161 -9.27 6.70 -37.89
C VAL A 161 -9.04 8.16 -37.52
N ALA A 162 -8.63 8.97 -38.49
CA ALA A 162 -8.16 10.33 -38.25
C ALA A 162 -9.19 11.26 -37.56
N TYR A 163 -10.48 11.01 -37.74
CA TYR A 163 -11.56 11.85 -37.21
C TYR A 163 -12.13 11.41 -35.86
N LEU A 164 -11.70 10.26 -35.34
CA LEU A 164 -11.97 9.80 -33.97
C LEU A 164 -10.63 9.57 -33.29
N SER A 165 -9.93 10.68 -33.05
CA SER A 165 -8.68 10.67 -32.30
C SER A 165 -8.94 11.11 -30.85
N PRO A 166 -8.17 10.61 -29.89
CA PRO A 166 -8.22 11.09 -28.52
C PRO A 166 -7.99 12.61 -28.47
N VAL A 167 -8.88 13.35 -27.80
CA VAL A 167 -8.73 14.79 -27.55
C VAL A 167 -9.00 15.14 -26.07
N PRO A 168 -8.27 16.09 -25.47
CA PRO A 168 -8.57 16.60 -24.14
C PRO A 168 -9.96 17.26 -24.08
N ASP A 169 -10.68 17.08 -22.97
CA ASP A 169 -12.00 17.69 -22.76
C ASP A 169 -12.12 18.27 -21.35
N ASP A 170 -11.71 19.53 -21.20
CA ASP A 170 -11.84 20.31 -19.97
C ASP A 170 -13.31 20.56 -19.55
N ALA A 171 -14.23 20.58 -20.51
CA ALA A 171 -15.63 20.90 -20.26
C ALA A 171 -16.38 19.81 -19.49
N CYS A 172 -15.94 18.54 -19.56
CA CYS A 172 -16.55 17.46 -18.80
C CYS A 172 -16.13 17.45 -17.31
N ALA A 173 -15.19 18.32 -16.89
CA ALA A 173 -14.63 18.32 -15.55
C ALA A 173 -15.68 18.48 -14.44
N SER A 174 -16.76 19.21 -14.72
CA SER A 174 -17.87 19.49 -13.79
C SER A 174 -18.97 18.42 -13.78
N ASP A 175 -18.87 17.38 -14.61
CA ASP A 175 -19.88 16.33 -14.62
C ASP A 175 -19.75 15.41 -13.39
N LYS A 176 -20.87 15.17 -12.71
CA LYS A 176 -20.92 14.30 -11.54
C LYS A 176 -20.52 12.84 -11.82
N ASN A 177 -20.65 12.39 -13.07
CA ASN A 177 -20.30 11.04 -13.50
C ASN A 177 -18.89 10.99 -14.10
N ARG A 178 -18.08 12.06 -13.94
CA ARG A 178 -16.68 12.04 -14.36
C ARG A 178 -15.84 11.04 -13.56
N ASN A 179 -16.06 11.01 -12.24
CA ASN A 179 -15.34 10.14 -11.31
C ASN A 179 -16.32 9.11 -10.76
N TRP A 180 -15.85 7.87 -10.62
CA TRP A 180 -16.57 6.75 -10.02
C TRP A 180 -15.57 5.87 -9.29
N SER A 181 -16.04 5.09 -8.31
CA SER A 181 -15.26 4.08 -7.61
C SER A 181 -16.08 2.82 -7.40
N VAL A 182 -15.42 1.67 -7.44
CA VAL A 182 -16.01 0.36 -7.17
C VAL A 182 -15.03 -0.43 -6.31
N THR A 183 -15.53 -0.99 -5.21
CA THR A 183 -14.80 -1.96 -4.38
C THR A 183 -15.38 -3.34 -4.62
N ILE A 184 -14.52 -4.32 -4.91
CA ILE A 184 -14.91 -5.72 -5.15
C ILE A 184 -14.09 -6.60 -4.23
N ALA A 185 -14.73 -7.48 -3.46
CA ALA A 185 -14.05 -8.47 -2.65
C ALA A 185 -13.29 -9.47 -3.55
N TRP A 186 -12.14 -9.97 -3.08
CA TRP A 186 -11.24 -10.79 -3.91
C TRP A 186 -11.90 -12.07 -4.43
N ASP A 187 -12.67 -12.76 -3.60
CA ASP A 187 -13.44 -13.96 -3.96
C ASP A 187 -14.48 -13.68 -5.05
N GLN A 188 -15.20 -12.56 -4.94
CA GLN A 188 -16.16 -12.12 -5.96
C GLN A 188 -15.47 -11.70 -7.24
N PHE A 189 -14.30 -11.11 -7.14
CA PHE A 189 -13.48 -10.71 -8.27
C PHE A 189 -12.95 -11.92 -9.04
N GLU A 190 -12.40 -12.93 -8.35
CA GLU A 190 -12.02 -14.22 -8.92
C GLU A 190 -13.23 -14.90 -9.60
N ALA A 191 -14.35 -15.02 -8.90
CA ALA A 191 -15.56 -15.66 -9.42
C ALA A 191 -16.07 -15.00 -10.71
N LYS A 192 -16.01 -13.66 -10.82
CA LYS A 192 -16.36 -12.93 -12.04
C LYS A 192 -15.40 -13.26 -13.18
N LEU A 193 -14.10 -13.28 -12.93
CA LEU A 193 -13.09 -13.59 -13.94
C LEU A 193 -13.22 -15.04 -14.44
N ASP A 194 -13.46 -15.99 -13.55
CA ASP A 194 -13.60 -17.41 -13.88
C ASP A 194 -14.93 -17.73 -14.59
N ALA A 195 -15.97 -16.91 -14.39
CA ALA A 195 -17.22 -17.04 -15.13
C ALA A 195 -17.08 -16.75 -16.64
N ASN A 196 -15.96 -16.17 -17.09
CA ASN A 196 -15.71 -15.89 -18.50
C ASN A 196 -14.44 -16.59 -19.00
N SER A 197 -14.58 -17.46 -20.01
CA SER A 197 -13.46 -18.24 -20.56
C SER A 197 -12.29 -17.40 -21.09
N ALA A 198 -12.51 -16.12 -21.45
CA ALA A 198 -11.45 -15.22 -21.88
C ALA A 198 -10.53 -14.77 -20.73
N THR A 199 -11.03 -14.78 -19.50
CA THR A 199 -10.32 -14.33 -18.29
C THR A 199 -10.07 -15.44 -17.27
N ALA A 200 -10.77 -16.58 -17.38
CA ALA A 200 -10.65 -17.69 -16.45
C ALA A 200 -9.24 -18.25 -16.38
N VAL A 201 -8.65 -18.26 -15.19
CA VAL A 201 -7.28 -18.74 -14.93
C VAL A 201 -7.22 -19.72 -13.75
N GLY A 202 -8.38 -20.19 -13.26
CA GLY A 202 -8.47 -20.95 -12.02
C GLY A 202 -8.21 -20.02 -10.83
N THR A 203 -7.64 -20.53 -9.73
CA THR A 203 -7.29 -19.71 -8.57
C THR A 203 -6.47 -18.49 -9.02
N LEU A 204 -6.99 -17.30 -8.72
CA LEU A 204 -6.43 -16.02 -9.12
C LEU A 204 -5.23 -15.70 -8.23
N TYR A 205 -4.09 -15.43 -8.85
CA TYR A 205 -2.89 -14.95 -8.17
C TYR A 205 -2.77 -13.43 -8.26
N GLY A 206 -3.29 -12.83 -9.33
CA GLY A 206 -3.30 -11.39 -9.49
C GLY A 206 -3.58 -10.95 -10.92
N PHE A 207 -3.41 -9.65 -11.16
CA PHE A 207 -3.58 -9.05 -12.48
C PHE A 207 -2.74 -7.77 -12.60
N ALA A 208 -2.42 -7.38 -13.83
CA ALA A 208 -1.60 -6.21 -14.12
C ALA A 208 -2.07 -5.48 -15.38
N ILE A 209 -2.18 -4.15 -15.31
CA ILE A 209 -2.41 -3.31 -16.48
C ILE A 209 -1.14 -3.34 -17.34
N VAL A 210 -1.26 -3.83 -18.58
CA VAL A 210 -0.13 -4.03 -19.49
C VAL A 210 0.13 -2.81 -20.35
N SER A 211 -0.92 -2.10 -20.77
CA SER A 211 -0.78 -0.91 -21.61
C SER A 211 -2.01 -0.02 -21.55
N ARG A 212 -1.79 1.29 -21.70
CA ARG A 212 -2.83 2.32 -21.83
C ARG A 212 -2.73 3.05 -23.18
N GLY A 213 -3.84 3.60 -23.64
CA GLY A 213 -3.88 4.49 -24.80
C GLY A 213 -3.66 5.95 -24.41
N PRO A 214 -3.51 6.86 -25.40
CA PRO A 214 -3.37 8.30 -25.15
C PRO A 214 -4.46 8.91 -24.28
N SER A 215 -5.69 8.39 -24.31
CA SER A 215 -6.79 8.86 -23.44
C SER A 215 -6.68 8.42 -21.99
N GLY A 216 -5.68 7.59 -21.65
CA GLY A 216 -5.51 6.95 -20.33
C GLY A 216 -6.28 5.64 -20.19
N ARG A 217 -7.11 5.25 -21.16
CA ARG A 217 -7.87 3.98 -21.13
C ARG A 217 -6.96 2.77 -21.14
N VAL A 218 -7.31 1.76 -20.35
CA VAL A 218 -6.65 0.46 -20.34
C VAL A 218 -6.93 -0.25 -21.68
N LEU A 219 -5.85 -0.55 -22.41
CA LEU A 219 -5.93 -1.29 -23.67
C LEU A 219 -5.76 -2.79 -23.44
N LYS A 220 -4.82 -3.17 -22.58
CA LYS A 220 -4.50 -4.57 -22.27
C LYS A 220 -4.27 -4.76 -20.78
N ILE A 221 -4.73 -5.88 -20.27
CA ILE A 221 -4.58 -6.32 -18.88
C ILE A 221 -4.26 -7.81 -18.87
N ARG A 222 -3.29 -8.20 -18.06
CA ARG A 222 -2.91 -9.60 -17.84
C ARG A 222 -3.57 -10.07 -16.55
N VAL A 223 -4.16 -11.25 -16.57
CA VAL A 223 -4.72 -11.96 -15.41
C VAL A 223 -3.89 -13.22 -15.22
N ASP A 224 -3.44 -13.47 -14.00
CA ASP A 224 -2.49 -14.53 -13.64
C ASP A 224 -3.16 -15.48 -12.62
N GLY A 225 -3.05 -16.80 -12.84
CA GLY A 225 -3.63 -17.80 -11.94
C GLY A 225 -3.04 -19.20 -12.11
N SER A 226 -3.60 -20.14 -11.36
CA SER A 226 -3.13 -21.53 -11.30
C SER A 226 -3.10 -22.27 -12.63
N SER A 227 -3.94 -21.86 -13.59
CA SER A 227 -4.00 -22.42 -14.95
C SER A 227 -3.17 -21.64 -15.98
N GLY A 228 -2.31 -20.72 -15.52
CA GLY A 228 -1.46 -19.85 -16.34
C GLY A 228 -1.98 -18.41 -16.45
N SER A 229 -1.45 -17.67 -17.42
CA SER A 229 -1.77 -16.24 -17.62
C SER A 229 -2.58 -15.99 -18.88
N LYS A 230 -3.51 -15.03 -18.84
CA LYS A 230 -4.27 -14.55 -20.00
C LYS A 230 -4.20 -13.04 -20.11
N THR A 231 -3.93 -12.54 -21.31
CA THR A 231 -3.98 -11.11 -21.61
C THR A 231 -5.23 -10.79 -22.41
N VAL A 232 -6.09 -9.92 -21.86
CA VAL A 232 -7.36 -9.49 -22.48
C VAL A 232 -7.37 -7.99 -22.71
N SER A 233 -8.36 -7.51 -23.47
CA SER A 233 -8.56 -6.07 -23.64
C SER A 233 -9.11 -5.45 -22.35
N GLY A 234 -8.81 -4.17 -22.11
CA GLY A 234 -9.38 -3.45 -20.96
C GLY A 234 -10.92 -3.41 -20.96
N ASN A 235 -11.55 -3.38 -22.14
CA ASN A 235 -13.01 -3.48 -22.27
C ASN A 235 -13.54 -4.85 -21.86
N THR A 236 -12.87 -5.93 -22.28
CA THR A 236 -13.25 -7.30 -21.88
C THR A 236 -13.18 -7.43 -20.37
N PHE A 237 -12.08 -6.97 -19.76
CA PHE A 237 -11.92 -7.01 -18.31
C PHE A 237 -12.97 -6.15 -17.59
N ALA A 238 -13.13 -4.88 -17.98
CA ALA A 238 -14.13 -3.98 -17.40
C ALA A 238 -15.54 -4.58 -17.45
N SER A 239 -15.92 -5.17 -18.59
CA SER A 239 -17.22 -5.84 -18.74
C SER A 239 -17.36 -7.07 -17.85
N VAL A 240 -16.31 -7.87 -17.70
CA VAL A 240 -16.34 -9.09 -16.88
C VAL A 240 -16.49 -8.74 -15.39
N VAL A 241 -15.75 -7.74 -14.93
CA VAL A 241 -15.71 -7.40 -13.49
C VAL A 241 -16.77 -6.36 -13.10
N GLY A 242 -17.43 -5.74 -14.08
CA GLY A 242 -18.59 -4.86 -13.90
C GLY A 242 -18.24 -3.39 -13.71
N LEU A 243 -17.19 -2.90 -14.37
CA LEU A 243 -16.79 -1.48 -14.34
C LEU A 243 -17.58 -0.67 -15.38
N GLU A 244 -17.73 0.63 -15.13
CA GLU A 244 -18.46 1.53 -16.04
C GLU A 244 -17.75 1.68 -17.40
N THR A 245 -16.41 1.77 -17.38
CA THR A 245 -15.61 1.92 -18.60
C THR A 245 -14.22 1.29 -18.44
N ASN A 246 -13.45 1.20 -19.53
CA ASN A 246 -12.03 0.84 -19.49
C ASN A 246 -11.08 2.00 -19.11
N LEU A 247 -11.60 3.18 -18.75
CA LEU A 247 -10.85 4.25 -18.09
C LEU A 247 -10.98 4.04 -16.59
N PHE A 248 -10.02 3.34 -16.00
CA PHE A 248 -9.94 3.09 -14.57
C PHE A 248 -8.48 2.98 -14.14
N ASP A 249 -8.27 3.16 -12.85
CA ASP A 249 -7.04 2.82 -12.13
C ASP A 249 -7.36 1.77 -11.07
N VAL A 250 -6.36 1.00 -10.69
CA VAL A 250 -6.45 0.04 -9.59
C VAL A 250 -5.74 0.70 -8.43
N ALA A 251 -6.44 0.94 -7.33
CA ALA A 251 -5.78 1.38 -6.11
C ALA A 251 -4.92 0.19 -5.61
N GLN A 252 -3.59 0.32 -5.63
CA GLN A 252 -2.70 -0.60 -4.93
C GLN A 252 -2.53 -0.09 -3.49
N PRO A 253 -2.78 -0.90 -2.45
CA PRO A 253 -2.57 -0.45 -1.08
C PRO A 253 -1.10 -0.05 -0.93
N ASN A 254 -0.87 1.11 -0.32
CA ASN A 254 0.48 1.58 -0.09
C ASN A 254 1.19 0.66 0.90
N PHE A 255 0.46 -0.01 1.79
CA PHE A 255 1.00 -0.88 2.83
C PHE A 255 0.48 -2.32 2.69
N ASP A 256 1.38 -3.28 2.72
CA ASP A 256 1.08 -4.70 2.94
C ASP A 256 1.51 -5.03 4.38
N GLU A 257 0.55 -5.40 5.24
CA GLU A 257 0.82 -5.78 6.63
C GLU A 257 0.61 -7.28 6.84
N TYR A 258 1.52 -7.89 7.60
CA TYR A 258 1.52 -9.30 7.96
C TYR A 258 1.63 -9.46 9.46
N LEU A 259 0.79 -10.35 10.02
CA LEU A 259 0.94 -10.84 11.38
C LEU A 259 1.51 -12.26 11.33
N LEU A 260 2.53 -12.50 12.15
CA LEU A 260 3.28 -13.74 12.18
C LEU A 260 3.16 -14.36 13.56
N ILE A 261 2.85 -15.65 13.61
CA ILE A 261 2.72 -16.39 14.86
C ILE A 261 3.50 -17.69 14.76
N GLN A 262 4.52 -17.83 15.60
CA GLN A 262 5.26 -19.06 15.82
C GLN A 262 4.67 -19.82 17.00
N ASN A 263 4.47 -21.12 16.84
CA ASN A 263 4.18 -22.04 17.92
C ASN A 263 5.37 -22.99 18.12
N PRO A 264 6.25 -22.72 19.11
CA PRO A 264 7.39 -23.59 19.37
C PRO A 264 7.01 -24.83 20.21
N GLY A 265 5.77 -24.93 20.69
CA GLY A 265 5.30 -26.01 21.55
C GLY A 265 4.95 -27.30 20.80
N ASP A 266 4.72 -28.36 21.58
CA ASP A 266 4.42 -29.72 21.10
C ASP A 266 2.93 -29.93 20.75
N THR A 267 2.08 -28.94 21.02
CA THR A 267 0.63 -28.98 20.77
C THR A 267 0.19 -27.78 19.96
N GLU A 268 -0.87 -27.95 19.19
CA GLU A 268 -1.53 -26.87 18.46
C GLU A 268 -1.98 -25.74 19.40
N ALA A 269 -1.86 -24.50 18.93
CA ALA A 269 -2.25 -23.28 19.61
C ALA A 269 -3.46 -22.65 18.92
N ASN A 270 -4.53 -22.39 19.67
CA ASN A 270 -5.69 -21.65 19.19
C ASN A 270 -5.55 -20.18 19.59
N CYS A 271 -5.41 -19.32 18.59
CA CYS A 271 -5.24 -17.90 18.76
C CYS A 271 -6.55 -17.14 18.47
N THR A 272 -6.82 -16.11 19.25
CA THR A 272 -7.82 -15.07 18.97
C THR A 272 -7.09 -13.77 18.67
N LEU A 273 -7.39 -13.18 17.52
CA LEU A 273 -6.85 -11.91 17.06
C LEU A 273 -7.91 -10.85 17.28
N THR A 274 -7.57 -9.75 17.94
CA THR A 274 -8.46 -8.60 18.09
C THR A 274 -7.83 -7.39 17.43
N TYR A 275 -8.53 -6.83 16.45
CA TYR A 275 -8.14 -5.65 15.70
C TYR A 275 -8.79 -4.44 16.33
N MET A 276 -7.97 -3.53 16.88
CA MET A 276 -8.46 -2.28 17.45
C MET A 276 -8.19 -1.11 16.53
N LEU A 277 -9.27 -0.44 16.12
CA LEU A 277 -9.26 0.69 15.20
C LEU A 277 -9.27 2.03 15.95
N PRO A 278 -8.93 3.14 15.27
CA PRO A 278 -9.25 4.46 15.77
C PRO A 278 -10.74 4.56 16.13
N GLY A 279 -11.04 5.01 17.35
CA GLY A 279 -12.41 5.16 17.85
C GLY A 279 -13.09 3.89 18.40
N GLY A 280 -12.41 2.73 18.38
CA GLY A 280 -12.81 1.54 19.16
C GLY A 280 -13.83 0.59 18.51
N ASN A 281 -14.02 0.68 17.18
CA ASN A 281 -14.87 -0.25 16.41
C ASN A 281 -14.13 -1.56 16.12
N ASN A 282 -13.89 -2.36 17.15
CA ASN A 282 -12.99 -3.52 17.04
C ASN A 282 -13.67 -4.74 16.44
N THR A 283 -12.89 -5.55 15.75
CA THR A 283 -13.27 -6.86 15.23
C THR A 283 -12.32 -7.93 15.76
N SER A 284 -12.75 -9.18 15.75
CA SER A 284 -11.92 -10.30 16.17
C SER A 284 -12.15 -11.51 15.29
N GLU A 285 -11.12 -12.33 15.17
CA GLU A 285 -11.17 -13.64 14.52
C GLU A 285 -10.28 -14.65 15.24
N SER A 286 -10.30 -15.90 14.78
CA SER A 286 -9.48 -16.95 15.36
C SER A 286 -8.69 -17.67 14.28
N CYS A 287 -7.47 -18.05 14.63
CA CYS A 287 -6.62 -18.90 13.81
C CYS A 287 -5.99 -20.00 14.67
N THR A 288 -5.47 -21.01 14.00
CA THR A 288 -4.90 -22.19 14.65
C THR A 288 -3.48 -22.39 14.13
N VAL A 289 -2.52 -22.50 15.03
CA VAL A 289 -1.09 -22.65 14.71
C VAL A 289 -0.63 -24.03 15.16
N GLY A 290 -0.23 -24.86 14.19
CA GLY A 290 0.26 -26.23 14.45
C GLY A 290 1.47 -26.27 15.38
N ALA A 291 1.74 -27.43 15.98
CA ALA A 291 2.93 -27.64 16.79
C ALA A 291 4.21 -27.49 15.95
N HIS A 292 5.25 -26.87 16.52
CA HIS A 292 6.53 -26.60 15.86
C HIS A 292 6.40 -25.98 14.46
N SER A 293 5.46 -25.06 14.29
CA SER A 293 5.19 -24.41 13.02
C SER A 293 5.02 -22.91 13.19
N ARG A 294 4.82 -22.23 12.08
CA ARG A 294 4.37 -20.84 12.05
C ARG A 294 3.11 -20.68 11.22
N TYR A 295 2.45 -19.56 11.42
CA TYR A 295 1.29 -19.12 10.66
C TYR A 295 1.44 -17.65 10.29
N THR A 296 1.18 -17.33 9.02
CA THR A 296 1.23 -15.96 8.47
C THR A 296 -0.19 -15.53 8.15
N ILE A 297 -0.56 -14.32 8.54
CA ILE A 297 -1.85 -13.70 8.22
C ILE A 297 -1.57 -12.43 7.42
N PHE A 298 -2.19 -12.30 6.25
CA PHE A 298 -2.08 -11.08 5.45
C PHE A 298 -3.19 -10.09 5.85
N MET A 299 -2.85 -9.13 6.69
CA MET A 299 -3.79 -8.29 7.42
C MET A 299 -4.72 -7.46 6.52
N ASN A 300 -4.29 -7.09 5.32
CA ASN A 300 -5.08 -6.31 4.38
C ASN A 300 -6.39 -7.00 3.95
N GLU A 301 -6.48 -8.32 4.03
CA GLU A 301 -7.72 -9.06 3.73
C GLU A 301 -8.73 -9.04 4.89
N HIS A 302 -8.26 -8.82 6.11
CA HIS A 302 -9.05 -8.90 7.33
C HIS A 302 -9.50 -7.51 7.83
N VAL A 303 -8.64 -6.51 7.65
CA VAL A 303 -8.88 -5.13 8.08
C VAL A 303 -8.44 -4.18 6.97
N PRO A 304 -9.16 -4.06 5.85
CA PRO A 304 -8.73 -3.21 4.74
C PRO A 304 -8.84 -1.71 5.06
N ASP A 305 -7.94 -0.91 4.46
CA ASP A 305 -7.99 0.56 4.47
C ASP A 305 -8.12 1.18 5.86
N SER A 306 -7.29 0.71 6.79
CA SER A 306 -7.41 1.08 8.21
C SER A 306 -6.06 1.23 8.89
N GLU A 307 -5.97 2.20 9.80
CA GLU A 307 -5.03 2.13 10.92
C GLU A 307 -5.51 1.05 11.89
N VAL A 308 -4.63 0.14 12.26
CA VAL A 308 -5.00 -1.02 13.08
C VAL A 308 -3.93 -1.29 14.13
N SER A 309 -4.36 -1.72 15.30
CA SER A 309 -3.50 -2.31 16.32
C SER A 309 -4.02 -3.72 16.59
N ILE A 310 -3.14 -4.63 16.96
CA ILE A 310 -3.48 -6.05 17.10
C ILE A 310 -3.25 -6.48 18.54
N LYS A 311 -4.18 -7.28 19.08
CA LYS A 311 -3.97 -8.10 20.27
C LYS A 311 -4.13 -9.56 19.88
N VAL A 312 -3.11 -10.37 20.13
CA VAL A 312 -3.11 -11.83 19.96
C VAL A 312 -3.28 -12.46 21.33
N GLU A 313 -4.26 -13.34 21.49
CA GLU A 313 -4.44 -14.18 22.68
C GLU A 313 -4.38 -15.64 22.25
N SER A 314 -3.65 -16.49 22.97
CA SER A 314 -3.48 -17.90 22.63
C SER A 314 -3.68 -18.80 23.84
N ASP A 315 -4.24 -19.99 23.62
CA ASP A 315 -4.38 -21.03 24.66
C ASP A 315 -3.07 -21.77 24.96
N GLN A 316 -2.06 -21.63 24.09
CA GLN A 316 -0.69 -22.09 24.30
C GLN A 316 0.31 -20.93 24.18
N PRO A 317 1.50 -21.02 24.81
CA PRO A 317 2.56 -20.03 24.60
C PRO A 317 3.04 -20.00 23.14
N VAL A 318 2.90 -18.85 22.48
CA VAL A 318 3.34 -18.57 21.11
C VAL A 318 4.30 -17.37 21.09
N VAL A 319 4.92 -17.10 19.95
CA VAL A 319 5.71 -15.89 19.69
C VAL A 319 5.09 -15.18 18.50
N SER A 320 5.02 -13.85 18.54
CA SER A 320 4.39 -13.10 17.46
C SER A 320 5.20 -11.88 17.05
N GLU A 321 5.29 -11.65 15.75
CA GLU A 321 5.90 -10.48 15.13
C GLU A 321 4.91 -9.89 14.11
N ARG A 322 5.11 -8.62 13.77
CA ARG A 322 4.42 -7.94 12.67
C ARG A 322 5.45 -7.55 11.63
N ALA A 323 5.16 -7.76 10.36
CA ALA A 323 5.93 -7.23 9.24
C ALA A 323 5.06 -6.31 8.38
N MET A 324 5.63 -5.21 7.92
CA MET A 324 4.97 -4.27 7.02
C MET A 324 5.88 -3.94 5.85
N TYR A 325 5.32 -3.86 4.64
CA TYR A 325 6.03 -3.43 3.43
C TYR A 325 5.23 -2.33 2.76
N PHE A 326 5.86 -1.19 2.49
CA PHE A 326 5.14 0.00 2.11
C PHE A 326 5.78 0.87 1.02
N LYS A 327 4.91 1.62 0.33
CA LYS A 327 5.20 2.74 -0.55
C LYS A 327 4.56 3.98 0.04
N PHE A 328 5.26 4.61 0.98
CA PHE A 328 4.75 5.80 1.65
C PHE A 328 4.80 7.03 0.73
N GLN A 329 3.81 7.93 0.88
CA GLN A 329 3.63 9.15 0.07
C GLN A 329 3.74 8.95 -1.46
N GLY A 330 3.10 7.91 -1.99
CA GLY A 330 3.10 7.62 -3.44
C GLY A 330 4.40 6.97 -3.93
N GLY A 331 5.20 6.41 -3.03
CA GLY A 331 6.39 5.61 -3.34
C GLY A 331 7.71 6.37 -3.36
N SER A 332 7.74 7.63 -2.88
CA SER A 332 9.00 8.35 -2.66
C SER A 332 9.83 7.71 -1.55
N ARG A 333 9.17 7.11 -0.56
CA ARG A 333 9.78 6.33 0.52
C ARG A 333 9.21 4.91 0.46
N ASN A 334 10.08 3.96 0.17
CA ASN A 334 9.72 2.59 -0.16
C ASN A 334 10.60 1.67 0.70
N ASP A 335 9.98 0.86 1.55
CA ASP A 335 10.71 0.00 2.50
C ASP A 335 9.79 -1.08 3.07
N GLY A 336 10.25 -1.75 4.12
CA GLY A 336 9.44 -2.48 5.06
C GLY A 336 10.17 -2.63 6.39
N HIS A 337 9.44 -2.92 7.46
CA HIS A 337 10.02 -3.21 8.77
C HIS A 337 9.29 -4.39 9.42
N ALA A 338 9.98 -5.07 10.33
CA ALA A 338 9.42 -6.10 11.18
C ALA A 338 9.67 -5.72 12.64
N CYS A 339 8.69 -5.96 13.50
CA CYS A 339 8.78 -5.62 14.93
C CYS A 339 8.28 -6.79 15.77
N MET A 340 8.97 -7.03 16.89
CA MET A 340 8.53 -7.98 17.91
C MET A 340 7.29 -7.45 18.62
N GLY A 341 6.35 -8.35 18.95
CA GLY A 341 5.19 -7.96 19.74
C GLY A 341 5.55 -7.69 21.20
N VAL A 342 4.77 -6.83 21.83
CA VAL A 342 4.85 -6.56 23.27
C VAL A 342 4.01 -7.57 24.04
N ARG A 343 4.51 -8.10 25.16
CA ARG A 343 3.80 -9.10 25.98
C ARG A 343 2.83 -8.49 27.00
N ASP A 344 3.18 -7.33 27.56
CA ASP A 344 2.45 -6.71 28.65
C ASP A 344 2.17 -5.22 28.36
N PRO A 345 0.95 -4.71 28.62
CA PRO A 345 0.70 -3.29 28.66
C PRO A 345 1.39 -2.64 29.88
N ASN A 346 1.89 -1.41 29.74
CA ASN A 346 2.58 -0.70 30.81
C ASN A 346 2.17 0.78 30.87
N LYS A 347 2.39 1.41 32.03
CA LYS A 347 2.16 2.83 32.28
C LYS A 347 3.33 3.72 31.90
N LYS A 348 4.52 3.14 31.68
CA LYS A 348 5.71 3.87 31.25
C LYS A 348 6.34 3.21 30.03
N TRP A 349 6.74 4.03 29.07
CA TRP A 349 7.42 3.60 27.84
C TRP A 349 8.56 4.55 27.51
N TYR A 350 9.65 4.01 27.00
CA TYR A 350 10.85 4.78 26.64
C TYR A 350 11.35 4.40 25.25
N PHE A 351 11.85 5.41 24.54
CA PHE A 351 12.49 5.32 23.22
C PHE A 351 13.72 6.23 23.24
N ALA A 352 14.87 5.77 22.74
CA ALA A 352 16.08 6.57 22.60
C ALA A 352 16.17 7.29 21.25
N GLU A 353 15.55 6.72 20.21
CA GLU A 353 15.50 7.22 18.84
C GLU A 353 14.23 8.04 18.56
N GLY A 354 14.38 9.02 17.67
CA GLY A 354 13.38 10.00 17.28
C GLY A 354 14.04 11.15 16.50
N TYR A 355 13.60 11.36 15.26
CA TYR A 355 14.12 12.42 14.39
C TYR A 355 13.04 12.96 13.46
N THR A 356 12.94 14.28 13.36
CA THR A 356 11.97 14.99 12.51
C THR A 356 12.65 16.03 11.61
N GLY A 357 13.99 16.11 11.67
CA GLY A 357 14.75 17.00 10.80
C GLY A 357 14.76 16.54 9.34
N GLY A 358 14.77 17.48 8.41
CA GLY A 358 14.85 17.16 6.98
C GLY A 358 13.59 16.48 6.42
N ASP A 359 13.76 15.31 5.80
CA ASP A 359 12.66 14.53 5.20
C ASP A 359 12.37 13.26 6.02
N PHE A 360 12.46 13.36 7.34
CA PHE A 360 12.03 12.33 8.29
C PHE A 360 10.63 12.65 8.80
N GLU A 361 9.82 11.61 9.04
CA GLU A 361 8.55 11.72 9.74
C GLU A 361 8.51 10.67 10.84
N THR A 362 8.29 11.09 12.09
CA THR A 362 8.26 10.20 13.26
C THR A 362 6.85 10.08 13.82
N PHE A 363 6.47 8.85 14.16
CA PHE A 363 5.17 8.50 14.71
C PHE A 363 5.33 7.73 16.02
N ILE A 364 4.59 8.14 17.05
CA ILE A 364 4.38 7.34 18.26
C ILE A 364 3.00 6.70 18.18
N LEU A 365 2.96 5.37 18.23
CA LEU A 365 1.75 4.58 18.04
C LEU A 365 1.35 3.99 19.37
N VAL A 366 0.13 4.26 19.82
CA VAL A 366 -0.34 3.86 21.14
C VAL A 366 -1.63 3.05 21.04
N GLN A 367 -1.64 1.88 21.68
CA GLN A 367 -2.82 1.02 21.81
C GLN A 367 -3.32 1.03 23.26
N ASN A 368 -4.62 1.26 23.44
CA ASN A 368 -5.31 1.15 24.71
C ASN A 368 -6.19 -0.11 24.72
N PRO A 369 -5.73 -1.21 25.34
CA PRO A 369 -6.51 -2.45 25.41
C PRO A 369 -7.59 -2.42 26.51
N ASN A 370 -7.67 -1.36 27.31
CA ASN A 370 -8.54 -1.29 28.48
C ASN A 370 -9.99 -0.92 28.14
N ASP A 371 -10.91 -1.22 29.05
CA ASP A 371 -12.31 -0.76 29.01
C ASP A 371 -12.48 0.71 29.46
N ALA A 372 -11.40 1.40 29.83
CA ALA A 372 -11.39 2.78 30.30
C ALA A 372 -10.52 3.67 29.39
N TRP A 373 -10.80 4.97 29.41
CA TRP A 373 -9.94 5.97 28.79
C TRP A 373 -8.54 5.95 29.40
N ALA A 374 -7.53 6.09 28.57
CA ALA A 374 -6.14 6.29 28.98
C ALA A 374 -5.74 7.73 28.71
N ASN A 375 -5.19 8.42 29.71
CA ASN A 375 -4.54 9.71 29.56
C ASN A 375 -3.04 9.52 29.64
N LEU A 376 -2.31 10.08 28.68
CA LEU A 376 -0.87 9.97 28.60
C LEU A 376 -0.18 11.33 28.47
N SER A 377 0.96 11.44 29.12
CA SER A 377 1.92 12.54 29.00
C SER A 377 3.12 12.03 28.21
N ALA A 378 3.42 12.64 27.08
CA ALA A 378 4.61 12.34 26.30
C ALA A 378 5.64 13.46 26.48
N SER A 379 6.82 13.12 26.97
CA SER A 379 7.96 14.03 27.14
C SER A 379 9.04 13.69 26.10
N TYR A 380 9.49 14.70 25.36
CA TYR A 380 10.47 14.58 24.29
C TYR A 380 11.76 15.29 24.69
N LEU A 381 12.84 14.53 24.84
CA LEU A 381 14.11 14.99 25.38
C LEU A 381 15.10 15.16 24.23
N GLY A 382 15.31 16.41 23.80
CA GLY A 382 16.35 16.77 22.85
C GLY A 382 17.72 16.96 23.51
N ASN A 383 18.73 17.30 22.73
CA ASN A 383 20.11 17.45 23.23
C ASN A 383 20.30 18.62 24.23
N GLY A 384 19.36 19.57 24.26
CA GLY A 384 19.42 20.76 25.10
C GLY A 384 19.09 20.56 26.59
N GLY A 385 18.57 19.38 26.98
CA GLY A 385 18.17 19.09 28.36
C GLY A 385 16.80 19.65 28.79
N GLU A 386 16.09 20.32 27.88
CA GLU A 386 14.69 20.71 28.06
C GLU A 386 13.78 19.65 27.43
N ALA A 387 12.66 19.37 28.09
CA ALA A 387 11.69 18.37 27.67
C ALA A 387 10.40 19.06 27.20
N ASP A 388 10.07 18.95 25.92
CA ASP A 388 8.74 19.33 25.44
C ASP A 388 7.75 18.26 25.87
N THR A 389 6.64 18.67 26.50
CA THR A 389 5.67 17.72 27.07
C THR A 389 4.25 17.99 26.59
N PHE A 390 3.62 16.95 26.07
CA PHE A 390 2.29 16.99 25.48
C PHE A 390 1.37 15.98 26.16
N GLN A 391 0.06 16.26 26.14
CA GLN A 391 -0.95 15.43 26.78
C GLN A 391 -1.91 14.88 25.72
N TYR A 392 -2.22 13.59 25.80
CA TYR A 392 -3.18 12.93 24.92
C TYR A 392 -4.18 12.11 25.72
N SER A 393 -5.35 11.90 25.13
CA SER A 393 -6.39 11.02 25.64
C SER A 393 -6.74 9.98 24.58
N LEU A 394 -6.76 8.73 24.98
CA LEU A 394 -7.00 7.57 24.14
C LEU A 394 -8.23 6.81 24.62
N ALA A 395 -9.19 6.62 23.73
CA ALA A 395 -10.45 5.95 24.04
C ALA A 395 -10.24 4.47 24.44
N PRO A 396 -11.15 3.88 25.22
CA PRO A 396 -11.13 2.44 25.51
C PRO A 396 -11.02 1.59 24.25
N LYS A 397 -10.31 0.46 24.33
CA LYS A 397 -10.23 -0.54 23.26
C LYS A 397 -9.94 0.06 21.89
N SER A 398 -8.99 0.97 21.80
CA SER A 398 -8.70 1.71 20.56
C SER A 398 -7.22 1.98 20.41
N ARG A 399 -6.84 2.61 19.30
CA ARG A 399 -5.48 3.06 19.06
C ARG A 399 -5.40 4.52 18.60
N MET A 400 -4.21 5.11 18.67
CA MET A 400 -3.91 6.43 18.11
C MET A 400 -2.49 6.53 17.57
N THR A 401 -2.33 7.32 16.50
CA THR A 401 -1.05 7.75 15.95
C THR A 401 -0.80 9.17 16.39
N ILE A 402 0.35 9.43 17.00
CA ILE A 402 0.81 10.77 17.31
C ILE A 402 1.91 11.10 16.29
N TRP A 403 1.74 12.20 15.57
CA TRP A 403 2.65 12.59 14.49
C TRP A 403 3.58 13.70 15.00
N MET A 404 4.83 13.36 15.25
CA MET A 404 5.78 14.23 15.97
C MET A 404 6.05 15.53 15.23
N ASP A 405 6.17 15.46 13.91
CA ASP A 405 6.42 16.59 13.01
C ASP A 405 5.30 17.65 13.04
N ARG A 406 4.15 17.33 13.64
CA ARG A 406 3.01 18.23 13.79
C ARG A 406 2.88 18.80 15.20
N GLU A 407 3.68 18.34 16.14
CA GLU A 407 3.69 18.88 17.49
C GLU A 407 4.53 20.16 17.55
N PRO A 408 4.05 21.21 18.24
CA PRO A 408 4.77 22.48 18.35
C PRO A 408 6.20 22.32 18.88
N GLY A 409 7.21 22.66 18.08
CA GLY A 409 8.62 22.63 18.49
C GLY A 409 9.34 21.31 18.20
N LEU A 410 8.67 20.32 17.60
CA LEU A 410 9.24 19.04 17.19
C LEU A 410 9.26 18.86 15.66
N ASP A 411 9.12 19.94 14.89
CA ASP A 411 9.10 19.92 13.42
C ASP A 411 10.50 19.89 12.77
N ASP A 412 11.58 20.02 13.56
CA ASP A 412 12.97 19.89 13.11
C ASP A 412 13.91 19.58 14.28
N GLY A 413 14.24 18.32 14.52
CA GLY A 413 15.21 17.95 15.54
C GLY A 413 15.32 16.47 15.87
N GLU A 414 16.24 16.16 16.78
CA GLU A 414 16.44 14.83 17.37
C GLU A 414 15.95 14.79 18.82
N PHE A 415 15.28 13.71 19.20
CA PHE A 415 14.72 13.53 20.54
C PHE A 415 14.65 12.06 20.95
N SER A 416 14.52 11.85 22.25
CA SER A 416 14.15 10.58 22.87
C SER A 416 12.79 10.78 23.53
N THR A 417 12.00 9.73 23.70
CA THR A 417 10.62 9.83 24.17
C THR A 417 10.42 9.08 25.48
N GLN A 418 9.74 9.71 26.42
CA GLN A 418 9.16 9.07 27.60
C GLN A 418 7.64 9.25 27.56
N LEU A 419 6.89 8.16 27.72
CA LEU A 419 5.46 8.19 27.93
C LEU A 419 5.12 7.84 29.38
N ASP A 420 4.25 8.63 30.01
CA ASP A 420 3.65 8.37 31.31
C ASP A 420 2.13 8.32 31.19
N CYS A 421 1.53 7.17 31.54
CA CYS A 421 0.12 6.89 31.32
C CYS A 421 -0.61 6.57 32.63
N ASP A 422 -1.88 6.98 32.75
CA ASP A 422 -2.70 6.64 33.92
C ASP A 422 -3.25 5.19 33.86
N GLN A 423 -3.43 4.65 32.65
CA GLN A 423 -3.77 3.26 32.35
C GLN A 423 -2.59 2.54 31.67
N PRO A 424 -2.46 1.21 31.82
CA PRO A 424 -1.49 0.42 31.07
C PRO A 424 -1.83 0.40 29.57
N VAL A 425 -0.95 0.93 28.73
CA VAL A 425 -1.07 0.98 27.26
C VAL A 425 0.11 0.24 26.61
N ILE A 426 0.11 0.13 25.29
CA ILE A 426 1.24 -0.36 24.50
C ILE A 426 1.72 0.78 23.61
N ALA A 427 3.03 0.90 23.42
CA ALA A 427 3.64 1.91 22.57
C ALA A 427 4.70 1.34 21.63
N GLU A 428 4.64 1.75 20.36
CA GLU A 428 5.66 1.55 19.34
C GLU A 428 6.05 2.91 18.74
N ARG A 429 7.21 2.97 18.08
CA ARG A 429 7.62 4.09 17.23
C ARG A 429 7.79 3.59 15.80
N ALA A 430 7.34 4.38 14.85
CA ALA A 430 7.69 4.24 13.43
C ALA A 430 8.34 5.52 12.93
N MET A 431 9.26 5.40 11.99
CA MET A 431 9.85 6.55 11.29
C MET A 431 9.92 6.26 9.79
N TYR A 432 9.53 7.20 8.95
CA TYR A 432 9.71 7.11 7.50
C TYR A 432 10.58 8.25 7.01
N PHE A 433 11.60 7.98 6.21
CA PHE A 433 12.61 8.99 5.89
C PHE A 433 13.06 8.99 4.43
N SER A 434 13.53 10.15 3.97
CA SER A 434 14.59 10.25 2.97
C SER A 434 15.76 11.01 3.60
N ASP A 435 16.95 10.42 3.62
CA ASP A 435 18.03 10.90 4.47
C ASP A 435 18.90 12.02 3.85
N GLY A 436 18.54 12.48 2.65
CA GLY A 436 19.30 13.47 1.90
C GLY A 436 20.60 12.95 1.26
N GLN A 437 21.01 11.71 1.53
CA GLN A 437 22.13 11.02 0.87
C GLN A 437 21.66 10.14 -0.31
N GLY A 438 20.36 10.15 -0.59
CA GLY A 438 19.74 9.37 -1.65
C GLY A 438 19.16 8.04 -1.18
N ARG A 439 19.18 7.76 0.13
CA ARG A 439 18.49 6.62 0.73
C ARG A 439 17.11 7.08 1.20
N ALA A 440 16.13 6.21 1.02
CA ALA A 440 14.79 6.40 1.56
C ALA A 440 14.33 5.08 2.18
N GLY A 441 13.56 5.16 3.25
CA GLY A 441 13.23 3.99 4.01
C GLY A 441 12.21 4.21 5.13
N GLY A 442 12.11 3.23 6.02
CA GLY A 442 11.45 3.41 7.31
C GLY A 442 11.78 2.35 8.33
N THR A 443 11.74 2.74 9.59
CA THR A 443 12.07 1.90 10.75
C THR A 443 10.86 1.79 11.67
N ALA A 444 10.83 0.72 12.47
CA ALA A 444 9.91 0.62 13.58
C ALA A 444 10.56 -0.12 14.75
N SER A 445 10.14 0.22 15.97
CA SER A 445 10.65 -0.39 17.19
C SER A 445 9.58 -0.35 18.29
N GLN A 446 9.55 -1.38 19.12
CA GLN A 446 8.75 -1.40 20.33
C GLN A 446 9.41 -0.56 21.42
N GLY A 447 8.60 0.15 22.21
CA GLY A 447 9.13 0.87 23.36
C GLY A 447 9.62 -0.09 24.44
N THR A 448 10.61 0.32 25.25
CA THR A 448 10.94 -0.42 26.46
C THR A 448 10.10 0.06 27.65
N GLN A 449 9.66 -0.88 28.47
CA GLN A 449 8.91 -0.62 29.71
C GLN A 449 9.79 -0.15 30.87
N GLN A 450 11.10 -0.38 30.76
CA GLN A 450 12.08 -0.03 31.79
C GLN A 450 13.42 0.34 31.19
N MET A 451 14.09 1.29 31.84
CA MET A 451 15.50 1.60 31.57
C MET A 451 16.41 0.51 32.17
N SER A 452 17.62 0.37 31.64
CA SER A 452 18.62 -0.60 32.10
C SER A 452 20.01 0.04 32.21
N THR A 453 20.85 -0.53 33.08
CA THR A 453 22.28 -0.22 33.12
C THR A 453 23.09 -0.98 32.08
N THR A 454 22.46 -1.94 31.39
CA THR A 454 23.12 -2.79 30.41
C THR A 454 22.19 -3.01 29.22
N TRP A 455 22.70 -2.78 28.02
CA TRP A 455 22.04 -3.01 26.75
C TRP A 455 22.99 -3.73 25.78
N PHE A 456 22.45 -4.58 24.93
CA PHE A 456 23.19 -5.37 23.96
C PHE A 456 22.59 -5.24 22.56
N PHE A 457 23.46 -5.27 21.56
CA PHE A 457 23.09 -5.27 20.14
C PHE A 457 23.93 -6.31 19.39
N ALA A 458 23.30 -7.30 18.78
CA ALA A 458 23.98 -8.38 18.06
C ALA A 458 24.45 -7.98 16.66
N GLU A 459 23.92 -6.87 16.14
CA GLU A 459 24.26 -6.33 14.84
C GLU A 459 24.94 -4.96 14.88
N GLY A 460 25.74 -4.72 13.84
CA GLY A 460 26.52 -3.52 13.60
C GLY A 460 27.41 -3.72 12.37
N TYR A 461 27.40 -2.73 11.49
CA TYR A 461 28.19 -2.74 10.25
C TYR A 461 28.40 -1.31 9.75
N THR A 462 29.65 -0.97 9.44
CA THR A 462 30.10 0.38 9.01
C THR A 462 30.83 0.32 7.67
N ALA A 463 30.61 -0.77 6.93
CA ALA A 463 31.18 -0.97 5.61
C ALA A 463 30.19 -0.64 4.51
N GLU A 464 30.75 -0.41 3.33
CA GLU A 464 29.98 -0.06 2.13
C GLU A 464 29.15 1.22 2.33
N SER A 465 27.83 1.10 2.35
CA SER A 465 26.85 2.20 2.45
C SER A 465 26.10 2.22 3.78
N PHE A 466 26.47 1.34 4.72
CA PHE A 466 25.85 1.27 6.03
C PHE A 466 26.43 2.34 6.95
N ASP A 467 25.54 3.13 7.55
CA ASP A 467 25.85 3.99 8.70
C ASP A 467 25.19 3.38 9.93
N THR A 468 25.94 3.20 11.02
CA THR A 468 25.40 2.68 12.29
C THR A 468 25.41 3.75 13.38
N TRP A 469 24.27 3.90 14.06
CA TRP A 469 24.09 4.83 15.16
C TRP A 469 23.67 4.08 16.42
N VAL A 470 24.27 4.43 17.56
CA VAL A 470 23.83 3.97 18.89
C VAL A 470 23.25 5.16 19.64
N LEU A 471 22.01 5.02 20.08
CA LEU A 471 21.20 6.09 20.62
C LEU A 471 20.97 5.88 22.09
N LEU A 472 21.25 6.90 22.90
CA LEU A 472 21.14 6.84 24.36
C LEU A 472 20.20 7.93 24.86
N GLY A 473 19.15 7.55 25.58
CA GLY A 473 18.22 8.49 26.23
C GLY A 473 18.38 8.45 27.75
N ASN A 474 18.45 9.63 28.37
CA ASN A 474 18.47 9.80 29.82
C ASN A 474 17.31 10.68 30.30
N PRO A 475 16.18 10.08 30.67
CA PRO A 475 15.07 10.79 31.31
C PRO A 475 15.33 11.21 32.76
N GLY A 476 16.45 10.79 33.35
CA GLY A 476 16.83 11.11 34.72
C GLY A 476 17.31 12.55 34.91
N ASP A 477 17.24 13.02 36.15
CA ASP A 477 17.63 14.39 36.54
C ASP A 477 19.14 14.60 36.71
N ASN A 478 19.96 13.56 36.51
CA ASN A 478 21.41 13.62 36.66
C ASN A 478 22.10 13.12 35.38
N PRO A 479 23.23 13.71 34.97
CA PRO A 479 24.06 13.14 33.90
C PRO A 479 24.51 11.72 34.24
N VAL A 480 24.58 10.86 33.22
CA VAL A 480 24.93 9.44 33.38
C VAL A 480 26.13 9.09 32.52
N PRO A 481 27.27 8.71 33.13
CA PRO A 481 28.38 8.11 32.39
C PRO A 481 27.96 6.76 31.80
N ALA A 482 28.26 6.55 30.52
CA ALA A 482 28.04 5.30 29.81
C ALA A 482 29.30 4.90 29.02
N THR A 483 29.54 3.59 28.91
CA THR A 483 30.61 2.99 28.11
C THR A 483 29.97 2.11 27.05
N LEU A 484 30.22 2.43 25.79
CA LEU A 484 29.88 1.58 24.66
C LEU A 484 31.09 0.69 24.36
N THR A 485 30.87 -0.61 24.30
CA THR A 485 31.88 -1.61 23.95
C THR A 485 31.49 -2.27 22.64
N PHE A 486 32.34 -2.16 21.63
CA PHE A 486 32.17 -2.78 20.32
C PHE A 486 33.08 -3.99 20.22
N MET A 487 32.51 -5.16 19.96
CA MET A 487 33.21 -6.44 19.84
C MET A 487 33.43 -6.77 18.36
N LEU A 488 34.70 -6.89 17.96
CA LEU A 488 35.14 -7.04 16.57
C LEU A 488 35.35 -8.51 16.16
N PRO A 489 35.42 -8.82 14.85
CA PRO A 489 35.56 -10.20 14.36
C PRO A 489 36.87 -10.87 14.79
N ASP A 490 37.90 -10.07 15.07
CA ASP A 490 39.20 -10.53 15.56
C ASP A 490 39.22 -10.74 17.08
N THR A 491 38.06 -10.70 17.75
CA THR A 491 37.85 -10.80 19.21
C THR A 491 38.38 -9.63 20.03
N SER A 492 38.94 -8.60 19.39
CA SER A 492 39.30 -7.37 20.08
C SER A 492 38.07 -6.52 20.37
N THR A 493 38.19 -5.59 21.32
CA THR A 493 37.13 -4.64 21.63
C THR A 493 37.58 -3.21 21.44
N LYS A 494 36.61 -2.33 21.13
CA LYS A 494 36.77 -0.88 21.17
C LYS A 494 35.79 -0.32 22.19
N GLU A 495 36.29 0.58 23.03
CA GLU A 495 35.46 1.26 24.03
C GLU A 495 35.35 2.75 23.70
N LEU A 496 34.13 3.27 23.81
CA LEU A 496 33.86 4.70 23.79
C LEU A 496 33.13 5.08 25.08
N LYS A 497 33.65 6.07 25.79
CA LYS A 497 33.00 6.64 26.97
C LYS A 497 32.26 7.90 26.59
N VAL A 498 31.00 7.99 26.98
CA VAL A 498 30.14 9.15 26.78
C VAL A 498 29.47 9.53 28.10
N GLU A 499 29.05 10.79 28.21
CA GLU A 499 28.17 11.24 29.28
C GLU A 499 26.83 11.59 28.65
N VAL A 500 25.75 10.95 29.11
CA VAL A 500 24.38 11.27 28.66
C VAL A 500 23.82 12.32 29.63
N PRO A 501 23.63 13.59 29.21
CA PRO A 501 23.21 14.64 30.13
C PRO A 501 21.84 14.36 30.75
N ALA A 502 21.53 15.03 31.87
CA ALA A 502 20.21 14.94 32.49
C ALA A 502 19.10 15.39 31.52
N ARG A 503 17.97 14.67 31.52
CA ARG A 503 16.79 14.97 30.70
C ARG A 503 17.13 15.21 29.22
N SER A 504 18.03 14.41 28.69
CA SER A 504 18.61 14.61 27.37
C SER A 504 18.92 13.27 26.70
N ARG A 505 19.56 13.33 25.55
CA ARG A 505 20.01 12.18 24.79
C ARG A 505 21.39 12.42 24.17
N VAL A 506 22.01 11.34 23.73
CA VAL A 506 23.26 11.35 22.96
C VAL A 506 23.15 10.32 21.84
N THR A 507 23.49 10.74 20.62
CA THR A 507 23.66 9.84 19.46
C THR A 507 25.14 9.62 19.23
N VAL A 508 25.55 8.35 19.08
CA VAL A 508 26.92 7.98 18.71
C VAL A 508 26.92 7.43 17.29
N HIS A 509 27.63 8.10 16.38
CA HIS A 509 27.91 7.58 15.05
C HIS A 509 29.08 6.58 15.13
N ALA A 510 28.82 5.30 14.91
CA ALA A 510 29.86 4.27 15.04
C ALA A 510 30.95 4.41 13.97
N ASP A 511 30.58 4.87 12.77
CA ASP A 511 31.46 5.09 11.62
C ASP A 511 32.57 6.12 11.90
N ASP A 512 32.34 7.05 12.83
CA ASP A 512 33.32 8.07 13.24
C ASP A 512 34.33 7.57 14.28
N ILE A 513 34.18 6.34 14.79
CA ILE A 513 35.03 5.78 15.84
C ILE A 513 36.27 5.11 15.22
N PRO A 514 37.49 5.56 15.55
CA PRO A 514 38.71 4.96 14.99
C PRO A 514 38.87 3.46 15.28
N GLY A 515 39.02 2.69 14.22
CA GLY A 515 39.09 1.22 14.26
C GLY A 515 37.73 0.53 14.10
N LEU A 516 36.64 1.28 13.90
CA LEU A 516 35.35 0.76 13.46
C LEU A 516 35.07 1.10 11.99
N GLU A 517 36.05 1.52 11.20
CA GLU A 517 35.82 1.79 9.79
C GLU A 517 35.68 0.48 9.00
N GLN A 518 34.64 0.34 8.19
CA GLN A 518 34.46 -0.77 7.25
C GLN A 518 34.51 -2.16 7.91
N THR A 519 33.84 -2.31 9.05
CA THR A 519 33.86 -3.56 9.83
C THR A 519 32.48 -3.95 10.30
N GLU A 520 32.31 -5.25 10.55
CA GLU A 520 31.18 -5.75 11.31
C GLU A 520 31.50 -5.78 12.81
N PHE A 521 30.47 -5.65 13.65
CA PHE A 521 30.61 -5.73 15.09
C PHE A 521 29.29 -6.11 15.77
N SER A 522 29.40 -6.49 17.03
CA SER A 522 28.28 -6.40 17.99
C SER A 522 28.65 -5.36 19.04
N SER A 523 27.68 -4.84 19.78
CA SER A 523 27.97 -3.83 20.80
C SER A 523 27.21 -4.08 22.10
N SER A 524 27.69 -3.44 23.16
CA SER A 524 27.00 -3.35 24.44
C SER A 524 27.16 -1.96 25.02
N VAL A 525 26.18 -1.52 25.79
CA VAL A 525 26.21 -0.25 26.53
C VAL A 525 26.13 -0.58 28.02
N GLU A 526 27.08 -0.08 28.80
CA GLU A 526 27.05 -0.15 30.26
C GLU A 526 27.01 1.26 30.86
N SER A 527 26.13 1.49 31.83
CA SER A 527 25.98 2.78 32.50
C SER A 527 25.89 2.65 34.02
N GLU A 528 26.25 3.72 34.74
CA GLU A 528 26.21 3.72 36.21
C GLU A 528 24.77 3.73 36.77
N THR A 529 23.84 4.34 36.03
CA THR A 529 22.41 4.34 36.36
C THR A 529 21.58 4.03 35.10
N PRO A 530 20.34 3.51 35.26
CA PRO A 530 19.57 3.07 34.11
C PRO A 530 19.28 4.17 33.08
N ILE A 531 19.54 3.86 31.80
CA ILE A 531 19.20 4.67 30.62
C ILE A 531 18.43 3.80 29.61
N VAL A 532 17.92 4.40 28.54
CA VAL A 532 17.39 3.65 27.37
C VAL A 532 18.41 3.67 26.23
N ALA A 533 18.50 2.57 25.48
CA ALA A 533 19.37 2.50 24.31
C ALA A 533 18.70 1.81 23.12
N GLU A 534 18.88 2.38 21.93
CA GLU A 534 18.46 1.84 20.63
C GLU A 534 19.63 1.86 19.65
N ARG A 535 19.50 1.13 18.54
CA ARG A 535 20.46 1.12 17.44
C ARG A 535 19.73 1.28 16.12
N ALA A 536 20.04 2.37 15.42
CA ALA A 536 19.58 2.62 14.06
C ALA A 536 20.69 2.34 13.04
N MET A 537 20.31 1.81 11.88
CA MET A 537 21.17 1.70 10.72
C MET A 537 20.47 2.21 9.46
N TYR A 538 21.23 2.87 8.59
CA TYR A 538 20.78 3.38 7.31
C TYR A 538 21.70 2.86 6.21
N PHE A 539 21.16 2.34 5.12
CA PHE A 539 21.97 1.58 4.15
C PHE A 539 21.44 1.62 2.72
N ASN A 540 22.33 1.28 1.78
CA ASN A 540 22.00 0.76 0.47
C ASN A 540 22.61 -0.64 0.32
N TYR A 541 21.82 -1.68 0.60
CA TYR A 541 22.27 -3.06 0.50
C TYR A 541 21.97 -3.61 -0.89
N HIS A 542 22.98 -3.78 -1.75
CA HIS A 542 22.79 -4.31 -3.10
C HIS A 542 21.66 -3.62 -3.90
N GLN A 543 21.59 -2.27 -3.87
CA GLN A 543 20.51 -1.46 -4.48
C GLN A 543 19.16 -1.52 -3.75
N LYS A 544 19.13 -2.01 -2.51
CA LYS A 544 17.99 -1.90 -1.59
C LYS A 544 18.30 -0.79 -0.59
N ASP A 545 17.79 0.40 -0.87
CA ASP A 545 17.80 1.50 0.11
C ASP A 545 16.88 1.12 1.27
N GLY A 546 17.26 1.51 2.48
CA GLY A 546 16.40 1.34 3.63
C GLY A 546 17.09 1.75 4.93
N GLY A 547 16.38 1.50 6.02
CA GLY A 547 16.92 1.63 7.36
C GLY A 547 16.18 0.72 8.31
N HIS A 548 16.83 0.36 9.42
CA HIS A 548 16.17 -0.36 10.49
C HIS A 548 16.67 0.10 11.85
N ASP A 549 15.82 -0.05 12.86
CA ASP A 549 16.12 0.27 14.25
C ASP A 549 15.70 -0.89 15.14
N VAL A 550 16.38 -1.06 16.27
CA VAL A 550 16.02 -2.04 17.30
C VAL A 550 16.17 -1.46 18.71
N MET A 551 15.23 -1.83 19.58
CA MET A 551 15.41 -1.70 21.03
C MET A 551 16.51 -2.63 21.51
N GLY A 552 17.44 -2.10 22.33
CA GLY A 552 18.51 -2.93 22.88
C GLY A 552 17.97 -4.08 23.71
N ILE A 553 18.67 -5.20 23.73
CA ILE A 553 18.36 -6.31 24.64
C ILE A 553 19.00 -6.01 26.00
N ASN A 554 18.21 -6.01 27.08
CA ASN A 554 18.71 -5.70 28.44
C ASN A 554 18.98 -6.93 29.31
N GLN A 555 18.73 -8.14 28.80
CA GLN A 555 18.98 -9.40 29.50
C GLN A 555 19.44 -10.48 28.51
N LEU A 556 20.51 -11.19 28.88
CA LEU A 556 20.96 -12.36 28.14
C LEU A 556 20.00 -13.53 28.35
N SER A 557 19.84 -14.38 27.34
CA SER A 557 19.04 -15.59 27.42
C SER A 557 19.75 -16.75 26.74
N ASP A 558 19.51 -17.96 27.24
CA ASP A 558 19.91 -19.19 26.55
C ASP A 558 18.87 -19.66 25.52
N LYS A 559 17.73 -18.96 25.44
CA LYS A 559 16.64 -19.21 24.50
C LYS A 559 16.18 -17.93 23.81
N TRP A 560 15.99 -18.01 22.50
CA TRP A 560 15.53 -16.90 21.67
C TRP A 560 14.58 -17.39 20.59
N TYR A 561 13.62 -16.54 20.21
CA TYR A 561 12.56 -16.89 19.28
C TYR A 561 12.24 -15.75 18.31
N PHE A 562 11.97 -16.12 17.07
CA PHE A 562 11.53 -15.26 15.96
C PHE A 562 10.36 -15.92 15.25
N ALA A 563 9.25 -15.20 15.05
CA ALA A 563 8.11 -15.63 14.26
C ALA A 563 8.26 -15.34 12.75
N GLU A 564 9.03 -14.29 12.41
CA GLU A 564 9.35 -13.89 11.04
C GLU A 564 10.67 -14.50 10.54
N GLY A 565 10.70 -14.78 9.24
CA GLY A 565 11.77 -15.41 8.50
C GLY A 565 11.31 -15.79 7.10
N TYR A 566 12.02 -15.30 6.09
CA TYR A 566 11.71 -15.59 4.69
C TYR A 566 12.97 -15.60 3.83
N SER A 567 13.17 -16.66 3.07
CA SER A 567 14.37 -16.89 2.22
C SER A 567 14.00 -17.16 0.76
N ALA A 568 12.82 -16.70 0.35
CA ALA A 568 12.32 -16.83 -1.02
C ALA A 568 12.34 -15.52 -1.78
N GLY A 569 12.35 -15.60 -3.11
CA GLY A 569 12.45 -14.43 -3.96
C GLY A 569 13.76 -13.68 -3.76
N ASP A 570 13.66 -12.36 -3.61
CA ASP A 570 14.80 -11.44 -3.43
C ASP A 570 14.89 -10.98 -1.97
N PHE A 571 14.83 -11.94 -1.04
CA PHE A 571 15.08 -11.75 0.38
C PHE A 571 16.45 -12.35 0.74
N ASP A 572 17.18 -11.64 1.61
CA ASP A 572 18.38 -12.12 2.26
C ASP A 572 18.14 -12.06 3.77
N THR A 573 18.07 -13.21 4.44
CA THR A 573 17.82 -13.30 5.89
C THR A 573 19.07 -13.69 6.67
N TYR A 574 19.35 -12.95 7.73
CA TYR A 574 20.47 -13.16 8.63
C TYR A 574 20.02 -13.33 10.07
N ILE A 575 20.53 -14.35 10.76
CA ILE A 575 20.42 -14.47 12.22
C ILE A 575 21.75 -14.06 12.84
N LEU A 576 21.69 -13.10 13.76
CA LEU A 576 22.84 -12.39 14.30
C LEU A 576 22.94 -12.74 15.77
N LEU A 577 24.05 -13.36 16.17
CA LEU A 577 24.25 -13.85 17.53
C LEU A 577 25.45 -13.15 18.16
N GLN A 578 25.29 -12.60 19.35
CA GLN A 578 26.40 -12.06 20.14
C GLN A 578 26.63 -12.94 21.37
N ASN A 579 27.88 -13.36 21.54
CA ASN A 579 28.36 -13.98 22.76
C ASN A 579 29.18 -12.97 23.58
N PRO A 580 28.57 -12.29 24.57
CA PRO A 580 29.29 -11.34 25.41
C PRO A 580 30.16 -12.03 26.48
N ASN A 581 30.14 -13.36 26.57
CA ASN A 581 30.86 -14.11 27.59
C ASN A 581 32.35 -14.25 27.25
N ALA A 582 33.18 -14.43 28.29
CA ALA A 582 34.63 -14.64 28.17
C ALA A 582 35.03 -16.04 27.69
N SER A 583 34.07 -16.93 27.42
CA SER A 583 34.30 -18.27 26.88
C SER A 583 33.42 -18.52 25.68
N ASP A 584 33.92 -19.33 24.75
CA ASP A 584 33.13 -19.86 23.63
C ASP A 584 31.86 -20.55 24.15
N THR A 585 30.80 -20.48 23.37
CA THR A 585 29.53 -21.16 23.63
C THR A 585 29.05 -21.89 22.39
N THR A 586 28.14 -22.84 22.56
CA THR A 586 27.46 -23.51 21.44
C THR A 586 26.02 -23.04 21.36
N ALA A 587 25.49 -22.94 20.15
CA ALA A 587 24.10 -22.62 19.89
C ALA A 587 23.51 -23.54 18.83
N SER A 588 22.20 -23.73 18.90
CA SER A 588 21.41 -24.51 17.96
C SER A 588 20.23 -23.69 17.50
N LEU A 589 20.11 -23.49 16.19
CA LEU A 589 18.98 -22.86 15.52
C LEU A 589 18.07 -23.96 14.99
N THR A 590 16.79 -23.89 15.35
CA THR A 590 15.72 -24.74 14.82
C THR A 590 14.77 -23.87 14.02
N TYR A 591 14.80 -24.04 12.71
CA TYR A 591 13.87 -23.40 11.78
C TYR A 591 12.59 -24.24 11.70
N MET A 592 11.44 -23.61 11.91
CA MET A 592 10.12 -24.24 11.90
C MET A 592 9.33 -23.73 10.69
N LEU A 593 8.98 -24.64 9.78
CA LEU A 593 8.28 -24.34 8.53
C LEU A 593 6.75 -24.40 8.72
N GLY A 594 5.99 -23.79 7.80
CA GLY A 594 4.52 -23.76 7.87
C GLY A 594 3.84 -25.13 7.83
N ASN A 595 4.53 -26.16 7.31
CA ASN A 595 4.04 -27.54 7.27
C ASN A 595 4.41 -28.37 8.51
N GLY A 596 5.04 -27.76 9.53
CA GLY A 596 5.50 -28.42 10.76
C GLY A 596 6.83 -29.17 10.63
N ALA A 597 7.48 -29.15 9.46
CA ALA A 597 8.85 -29.66 9.34
C ALA A 597 9.85 -28.71 10.02
N THR A 598 10.94 -29.27 10.54
CA THR A 598 12.01 -28.49 11.17
C THR A 598 13.38 -28.80 10.57
N ILE A 599 14.22 -27.77 10.50
CA ILE A 599 15.63 -27.86 10.09
C ILE A 599 16.48 -27.33 11.24
N ARG A 600 17.54 -28.05 11.58
CA ARG A 600 18.41 -27.70 12.70
C ARG A 600 19.83 -27.43 12.23
N GLN A 601 20.43 -26.37 12.76
CA GLN A 601 21.82 -26.00 12.55
C GLN A 601 22.51 -25.73 13.88
N ASP A 602 23.62 -26.40 14.13
CA ASP A 602 24.45 -26.18 15.33
C ASP A 602 25.69 -25.34 14.96
N MET A 603 26.14 -24.49 15.89
CA MET A 603 27.31 -23.63 15.71
C MET A 603 28.07 -23.39 17.03
N VAL A 604 29.31 -22.92 16.90
CA VAL A 604 30.13 -22.41 18.00
C VAL A 604 30.25 -20.90 17.83
N ILE A 605 29.99 -20.15 18.90
CA ILE A 605 30.13 -18.70 18.95
C ILE A 605 31.33 -18.41 19.86
N GLY A 606 32.34 -17.73 19.32
CA GLY A 606 33.57 -17.40 20.05
C GLY A 606 33.30 -16.51 21.27
N ALA A 607 34.22 -16.52 22.24
CA ALA A 607 34.20 -15.58 23.35
C ALA A 607 34.27 -14.12 22.85
N HIS A 608 33.50 -13.22 23.47
CA HIS A 608 33.45 -11.79 23.12
C HIS A 608 33.37 -11.52 21.62
N SER A 609 32.50 -12.27 20.92
CA SER A 609 32.39 -12.20 19.48
C SER A 609 30.93 -12.23 19.04
N ARG A 610 30.72 -11.87 17.77
CA ARG A 610 29.47 -12.13 17.06
C ARG A 610 29.59 -13.37 16.17
N TYR A 611 28.47 -13.92 15.74
CA TYR A 611 28.35 -14.93 14.70
C TYR A 611 27.11 -14.64 13.86
N THR A 612 27.28 -14.62 12.54
CA THR A 612 26.20 -14.31 11.58
C THR A 612 25.88 -15.55 10.76
N VAL A 613 24.61 -15.95 10.76
CA VAL A 613 24.10 -17.05 9.93
C VAL A 613 23.35 -16.45 8.75
N TYR A 614 23.83 -16.66 7.53
CA TYR A 614 23.07 -16.38 6.32
C TYR A 614 22.12 -17.54 6.04
N VAL A 615 20.82 -17.34 6.32
CA VAL A 615 19.84 -18.43 6.37
C VAL A 615 19.57 -19.01 4.99
N ASP A 616 19.59 -18.19 3.95
CA ASP A 616 19.38 -18.59 2.55
C ASP A 616 20.40 -19.62 2.05
N ALA A 617 21.58 -19.70 2.68
CA ALA A 617 22.61 -20.69 2.37
C ALA A 617 22.51 -21.97 3.23
N VAL A 618 21.56 -22.04 4.16
CA VAL A 618 21.35 -23.23 4.99
C VAL A 618 20.61 -24.30 4.18
N PRO A 619 21.16 -25.52 4.06
CA PRO A 619 20.53 -26.56 3.24
C PRO A 619 19.08 -26.87 3.68
N GLY A 620 18.14 -26.78 2.74
CA GLY A 620 16.71 -26.99 2.98
C GLY A 620 15.94 -25.73 3.40
N MET A 621 16.65 -24.61 3.59
CA MET A 621 16.06 -23.30 3.87
C MET A 621 15.96 -22.44 2.62
N GLU A 622 16.13 -22.99 1.42
CA GLU A 622 16.00 -22.22 0.19
C GLU A 622 14.52 -22.00 -0.15
N GLN A 623 14.14 -20.77 -0.46
CA GLN A 623 12.80 -20.43 -0.97
C GLN A 623 11.64 -20.79 -0.03
N THR A 624 11.78 -20.51 1.27
CA THR A 624 10.75 -20.85 2.25
C THR A 624 10.46 -19.73 3.23
N GLU A 625 9.23 -19.73 3.74
CA GLU A 625 8.86 -19.01 4.97
C GLU A 625 9.16 -19.89 6.20
N PHE A 626 9.63 -19.28 7.28
CA PHE A 626 10.05 -20.00 8.47
C PHE A 626 10.02 -19.10 9.73
N SER A 627 10.07 -19.75 10.88
CA SER A 627 10.28 -19.13 12.17
C SER A 627 11.50 -19.78 12.81
N THR A 628 12.15 -19.14 13.77
CA THR A 628 13.40 -19.63 14.34
C THR A 628 13.28 -19.74 15.85
N ALA A 629 13.74 -20.86 16.40
CA ALA A 629 13.99 -21.03 17.83
C ALA A 629 15.47 -21.33 18.05
N ILE A 630 16.09 -20.64 19.01
CA ILE A 630 17.51 -20.73 19.32
C ILE A 630 17.66 -21.27 20.73
N GLN A 631 18.55 -22.24 20.91
CA GLN A 631 19.01 -22.69 22.23
C GLN A 631 20.53 -22.65 22.28
N SER A 632 21.09 -21.99 23.29
CA SER A 632 22.54 -21.96 23.53
C SER A 632 22.93 -22.62 24.86
N ALA A 633 24.21 -22.98 24.99
CA ALA A 633 24.77 -23.57 26.21
C ALA A 633 25.09 -22.54 27.30
N ALA A 634 25.28 -21.27 26.90
CA ALA A 634 25.45 -20.12 27.78
C ALA A 634 24.59 -18.96 27.25
N PRO A 635 24.12 -18.05 28.10
CA PRO A 635 23.28 -16.92 27.68
C PRO A 635 23.96 -16.04 26.63
N ILE A 636 23.25 -15.76 25.54
CA ILE A 636 23.67 -14.92 24.41
C ILE A 636 22.59 -13.87 24.10
N VAL A 637 22.80 -13.11 23.03
CA VAL A 637 21.87 -12.14 22.44
C VAL A 637 21.60 -12.55 20.99
N ALA A 638 20.38 -12.34 20.52
CA ALA A 638 19.98 -12.67 19.14
C ALA A 638 19.13 -11.56 18.51
N GLU A 639 19.48 -11.20 17.27
CA GLU A 639 18.72 -10.33 16.37
C GLU A 639 18.53 -11.03 15.01
N ARG A 640 17.55 -10.58 14.23
CA ARG A 640 17.35 -10.99 12.83
C ARG A 640 17.35 -9.76 11.94
N ALA A 641 18.22 -9.74 10.94
CA ALA A 641 18.16 -8.77 9.84
C ALA A 641 17.64 -9.42 8.57
N MET A 642 16.89 -8.67 7.78
CA MET A 642 16.39 -9.08 6.48
C MET A 642 16.54 -7.93 5.51
N TYR A 643 17.01 -8.20 4.30
CA TYR A 643 17.08 -7.21 3.22
C TYR A 643 16.33 -7.75 2.01
N PHE A 644 15.41 -6.98 1.45
CA PHE A 644 14.43 -7.52 0.52
C PHE A 644 14.10 -6.62 -0.65
N ASN A 645 13.63 -7.24 -1.72
CA ASN A 645 12.74 -6.64 -2.71
C ASN A 645 11.44 -7.44 -2.76
N TYR A 646 10.38 -6.85 -2.23
CA TYR A 646 9.06 -7.43 -2.14
C TYR A 646 8.06 -6.62 -2.99
N ARG A 647 7.63 -7.15 -4.13
CA ARG A 647 6.65 -6.49 -5.02
C ARG A 647 7.04 -5.03 -5.38
N ASP A 648 8.28 -4.84 -5.79
CA ASP A 648 8.89 -3.53 -6.06
C ASP A 648 9.04 -2.63 -4.82
N ARG A 649 8.95 -3.22 -3.61
CA ARG A 649 9.26 -2.58 -2.33
C ARG A 649 10.63 -3.06 -1.85
N THR A 650 11.63 -2.22 -1.99
CA THR A 650 13.02 -2.51 -1.60
C THR A 650 13.25 -2.01 -0.20
N GLY A 651 14.00 -2.74 0.62
CA GLY A 651 14.13 -2.34 2.00
C GLY A 651 14.98 -3.27 2.86
N GLY A 652 14.94 -3.01 4.16
CA GLY A 652 15.46 -3.95 5.14
C GLY A 652 14.94 -3.69 6.55
N SER A 653 14.91 -4.75 7.35
CA SER A 653 14.37 -4.74 8.71
C SER A 653 15.32 -5.43 9.66
N CYS A 654 15.35 -5.01 10.91
CA CYS A 654 15.97 -5.77 11.99
C CYS A 654 14.99 -5.88 13.16
N ALA A 655 15.01 -7.00 13.87
CA ALA A 655 14.22 -7.23 15.07
C ALA A 655 15.02 -7.99 16.11
N GLU A 656 14.83 -7.65 17.37
CA GLU A 656 15.29 -8.40 18.52
C GLU A 656 14.47 -9.67 18.75
N ALA A 657 15.10 -10.72 19.25
CA ALA A 657 14.40 -11.95 19.57
C ALA A 657 13.56 -11.84 20.86
N ALA A 658 12.49 -12.62 20.95
CA ALA A 658 11.80 -12.86 22.21
C ALA A 658 12.57 -13.89 23.05
N SER A 659 12.78 -13.63 24.34
CA SER A 659 13.45 -14.57 25.25
C SER A 659 12.55 -15.74 25.70
N SER A 660 11.23 -15.62 25.51
CA SER A 660 10.28 -16.68 25.80
C SER A 660 8.95 -16.49 25.04
N PRO A 661 8.25 -17.58 24.71
CA PRO A 661 6.87 -17.51 24.23
C PRO A 661 5.90 -17.01 25.32
N ALA A 662 4.76 -16.47 24.91
CA ALA A 662 3.71 -15.95 25.78
C ALA A 662 2.31 -16.22 25.19
N THR A 663 1.28 -16.14 26.03
CA THR A 663 -0.12 -16.34 25.62
C THR A 663 -0.80 -15.05 25.17
N VAL A 664 -0.14 -13.89 25.31
CA VAL A 664 -0.66 -12.59 24.87
C VAL A 664 0.45 -11.78 24.20
N TRP A 665 0.14 -11.18 23.05
CA TRP A 665 1.02 -10.27 22.31
C TRP A 665 0.22 -9.07 21.81
N TYR A 666 0.88 -7.92 21.74
CA TYR A 666 0.29 -6.64 21.35
C TYR A 666 1.15 -5.94 20.31
N PHE A 667 0.49 -5.22 19.39
CA PHE A 667 1.09 -4.39 18.36
C PHE A 667 0.27 -3.10 18.27
N ALA A 668 0.88 -1.95 18.57
CA ALA A 668 0.24 -0.64 18.53
C ALA A 668 0.29 0.02 17.13
N GLU A 669 1.27 -0.37 16.32
CA GLU A 669 1.40 -0.04 14.91
C GLU A 669 0.65 -1.02 14.01
N GLY A 670 0.18 -0.50 12.87
CA GLY A 670 -0.48 -1.23 11.79
C GLY A 670 -1.21 -0.27 10.87
N TYR A 671 -1.10 -0.50 9.57
CA TYR A 671 -1.83 0.22 8.54
C TYR A 671 -1.94 -0.63 7.27
N THR A 672 -3.16 -0.73 6.73
CA THR A 672 -3.48 -1.56 5.55
C THR A 672 -4.01 -0.73 4.38
N GLY A 673 -3.91 0.60 4.47
CA GLY A 673 -4.52 1.54 3.55
C GLY A 673 -3.65 2.04 2.42
N TYR A 674 -4.22 3.02 1.72
CA TYR A 674 -3.68 3.67 0.53
C TYR A 674 -2.91 4.95 0.82
#